data_AF-A0A6A6G0D3-F1
#
_entry.id   AF-A0A6A6G0D3-F1
#
_cell.length_a   1.000
_cell.length_b   1.000
_cell.length_c   1.000
_cell.angle_alpha   90.00
_cell.angle_beta   90.00
_cell.angle_gamma   90.00
#
_symmetry.space_group_name_H-M   'P 1'
#
loop_
_entity.id
_entity.type
_entity.pdbx_description
1 polymer ?
#
loop_
_entity_poly.entity_id
_entity_poly.type
_entity_poly.pdbx_seq_one_letter_code
_entity_poly.pdbx_strand_id
1 'polypeptide(L)'
;MATKRKLDSAPLEEEDPIDPSDELLFTALGGGNEVGRSCHILSYKGKTVMLDAGIHPAYEGLAALPFYDEYDLSTVDILLITHFHMDHAASLPYVLAKTNFKGKVYMTHPTKAIYKWLMQDSVRVQNTQSSSETSSSLFNEEDVMTTLPMIQTVAFYATHTHSSIRFTAYPAGHVLGAAMYLIEIAGLSILFTGDYSREYDRHLIPASVPKGTKVDVLITESTFGVASHVPRLERETALLKSITGVLNRGGRVLMPVFAIGRAQELLLILEDYWARHEEYQKYPIYYASNLAKKCMVVYQTYIDAMNDNIKNMFQKRLAEAADGTGSGGGPWDFRFIRSLKSLERFEDVGGCVMLASPGMMQNGVSRALLERWAPDPKNGVIITGYSVEGTMARLIMTEPESIQATMTARQSGVKGMMRGGEEKVMVPRRCTVQEYSFAAHVDGTENREFVEEVNAPVVILVHGEKTNMMRFKSKLLSLNAHKAVPTKVFSPANCEELRIPFRRDKIAKVVGQLANRIQLPTALPSPPSSGDENGSDEKKPKISNDDEQIVSGVLVQNDFKLSLMAPEDLKEYAGLTTTTIQCRQRLTLSAAGPDLIKWALEGTFGSITVHGSETNGVTKKDVKMEDADEEIDRRDELTYEVMGSVNVVLKPQGEIAVEWQGNVHNDSIADAVMAVLLTVESSPAAVKQSSRSHSHSRGQDSKRRNLHAHLSPQERLSRLCMFLESHFGGDAVTPIEKPKLAADLISGDEGDEIARQKKIAAAEVRELERLHGLGIPVPGLEVKVEKLVAKVWLESLEVECATRSFKDRVQAVVERGVEVVRPLWE
;
A
#
# COMPACT_ATOMS: atom_id res chain seq x y z
N MET A 1 -39.01 -22.74 -38.48
CA MET A 1 -38.73 -23.65 -37.35
C MET A 1 -37.68 -22.98 -36.47
N ALA A 2 -38.15 -22.15 -35.54
CA ALA A 2 -38.20 -22.43 -34.11
C ALA A 2 -36.80 -22.29 -33.44
N THR A 3 -36.38 -21.07 -33.10
CA THR A 3 -36.48 -20.47 -31.75
C THR A 3 -35.85 -21.31 -30.63
N LYS A 4 -34.71 -20.83 -30.11
CA LYS A 4 -34.40 -20.90 -28.68
C LYS A 4 -33.68 -19.61 -28.27
N ARG A 5 -34.47 -18.62 -27.81
CA ARG A 5 -33.98 -17.54 -26.95
C ARG A 5 -33.53 -18.17 -25.63
N LYS A 6 -32.31 -17.88 -25.18
CA LYS A 6 -31.91 -18.05 -23.79
C LYS A 6 -32.34 -16.78 -23.04
N LEU A 7 -33.14 -16.99 -22.00
CA LEU A 7 -33.62 -15.97 -21.09
C LEU A 7 -32.48 -15.40 -20.24
N ASP A 8 -32.58 -14.10 -20.02
CA ASP A 8 -32.29 -13.33 -18.81
C ASP A 8 -30.91 -13.49 -18.16
N SER A 9 -30.04 -12.56 -18.57
CA SER A 9 -29.00 -12.00 -17.71
C SER A 9 -29.66 -11.26 -16.54
N ALA A 10 -29.58 -11.83 -15.34
CA ALA A 10 -29.59 -11.01 -14.14
C ALA A 10 -28.46 -9.96 -14.24
N PRO A 11 -28.64 -8.72 -13.75
CA PRO A 11 -27.51 -7.82 -13.61
C PRO A 11 -26.51 -8.51 -12.67
N LEU A 12 -25.29 -8.74 -13.17
CA LEU A 12 -24.14 -8.97 -12.32
C LEU A 12 -24.15 -7.83 -11.30
N GLU A 13 -24.07 -8.18 -10.02
CA GLU A 13 -23.77 -7.23 -8.95
C GLU A 13 -22.67 -6.30 -9.47
N GLU A 14 -22.93 -4.99 -9.45
CA GLU A 14 -21.89 -4.01 -9.76
C GLU A 14 -20.75 -4.28 -8.78
N GLU A 15 -19.69 -4.95 -9.23
CA GLU A 15 -18.49 -5.14 -8.42
C GLU A 15 -18.02 -3.74 -8.03
N ASP A 16 -18.04 -3.45 -6.72
CA ASP A 16 -17.56 -2.17 -6.18
C ASP A 16 -16.25 -1.78 -6.87
N PRO A 17 -16.06 -0.50 -7.25
CA PRO A 17 -14.85 -0.06 -7.92
C PRO A 17 -13.63 -0.49 -7.09
N ILE A 18 -12.77 -1.33 -7.68
CA ILE A 18 -11.55 -1.80 -7.03
C ILE A 18 -10.66 -0.58 -6.82
N ASP A 19 -10.31 -0.30 -5.57
CA ASP A 19 -9.31 0.71 -5.25
C ASP A 19 -8.01 0.35 -5.99
N PRO A 20 -7.43 1.24 -6.82
CA PRO A 20 -6.19 0.97 -7.53
C PRO A 20 -5.04 0.49 -6.61
N SER A 21 -5.09 0.82 -5.31
CA SER A 21 -4.14 0.34 -4.32
C SER A 21 -4.30 -1.14 -3.93
N ASP A 22 -5.46 -1.75 -4.21
CA ASP A 22 -5.76 -3.18 -4.03
C ASP A 22 -5.39 -4.02 -5.26
N GLU A 23 -4.86 -3.41 -6.31
CA GLU A 23 -4.30 -4.12 -7.47
C GLU A 23 -2.81 -4.39 -7.27
N LEU A 24 -2.42 -5.66 -7.39
CA LEU A 24 -1.02 -6.02 -7.59
C LEU A 24 -0.67 -5.74 -9.05
N LEU A 25 0.27 -4.82 -9.26
CA LEU A 25 0.86 -4.56 -10.55
C LEU A 25 2.13 -5.38 -10.72
N PHE A 26 2.22 -6.12 -11.82
CA PHE A 26 3.42 -6.84 -12.22
C PHE A 26 3.81 -6.47 -13.65
N THR A 27 5.06 -6.05 -13.83
CA THR A 27 5.61 -5.70 -15.15
C THR A 27 6.95 -6.38 -15.34
N ALA A 28 7.11 -7.16 -16.41
CA ALA A 28 8.42 -7.70 -16.78
C ALA A 28 9.16 -6.68 -17.66
N LEU A 29 10.26 -6.08 -17.17
CA LEU A 29 11.15 -5.24 -18.00
C LEU A 29 12.20 -6.08 -18.74
N GLY A 30 12.30 -7.36 -18.42
CA GLY A 30 13.12 -8.35 -19.11
C GLY A 30 12.83 -9.74 -18.57
N GLY A 31 13.12 -10.80 -19.35
CA GLY A 31 12.76 -12.17 -18.99
C GLY A 31 11.26 -12.51 -19.14
N GLY A 32 10.45 -11.62 -19.73
CA GLY A 32 9.06 -11.89 -20.12
C GLY A 32 9.00 -12.49 -21.53
N ASN A 33 8.56 -13.75 -21.65
CA ASN A 33 8.58 -14.54 -22.90
C ASN A 33 9.98 -14.71 -23.55
N GLU A 34 11.06 -14.54 -22.78
CA GLU A 34 12.44 -14.77 -23.19
C GLU A 34 13.30 -15.31 -22.03
N VAL A 35 14.52 -15.77 -22.34
CA VAL A 35 15.56 -16.14 -21.36
C VAL A 35 16.70 -15.12 -21.49
N GLY A 36 17.08 -14.47 -20.39
CA GLY A 36 18.05 -13.38 -20.38
C GLY A 36 17.47 -12.06 -19.84
N ARG A 37 18.36 -11.16 -19.38
CA ARG A 37 18.04 -9.82 -18.83
C ARG A 37 16.86 -9.81 -17.83
N SER A 38 16.76 -10.81 -16.96
CA SER A 38 15.71 -10.92 -15.95
C SER A 38 15.62 -9.63 -15.12
N CYS A 39 14.44 -9.05 -15.11
CA CYS A 39 14.12 -7.82 -14.41
C CYS A 39 12.59 -7.68 -14.34
N HIS A 40 12.04 -7.76 -13.13
CA HIS A 40 10.59 -7.68 -12.92
C HIS A 40 10.26 -6.63 -11.86
N ILE A 41 9.21 -5.87 -12.09
CA ILE A 41 8.70 -4.86 -11.17
C ILE A 41 7.39 -5.35 -10.58
N LEU A 42 7.29 -5.24 -9.26
CA LEU A 42 6.12 -5.54 -8.47
C LEU A 42 5.69 -4.26 -7.75
N SER A 43 4.43 -3.84 -7.90
CA SER A 43 3.89 -2.74 -7.10
C SER A 43 2.59 -3.14 -6.42
N TYR A 44 2.49 -2.89 -5.12
CA TYR A 44 1.28 -3.13 -4.34
C TYR A 44 1.20 -2.15 -3.17
N LYS A 45 0.03 -1.55 -2.95
CA LYS A 45 -0.21 -0.62 -1.84
C LYS A 45 0.85 0.49 -1.72
N GLY A 46 1.27 1.04 -2.87
CA GLY A 46 2.26 2.12 -2.94
C GLY A 46 3.71 1.70 -2.62
N LYS A 47 3.99 0.40 -2.58
CA LYS A 47 5.34 -0.16 -2.40
C LYS A 47 5.80 -0.84 -3.67
N THR A 48 7.05 -0.61 -4.06
CA THR A 48 7.61 -1.11 -5.31
C THR A 48 8.86 -1.93 -5.09
N VAL A 49 8.85 -3.17 -5.57
CA VAL A 49 9.97 -4.13 -5.50
C VAL A 49 10.45 -4.43 -6.91
N MET A 50 11.76 -4.29 -7.13
CA MET A 50 12.44 -4.76 -8.33
C MET A 50 13.10 -6.12 -8.05
N LEU A 51 12.90 -7.06 -8.96
CA LEU A 51 13.39 -8.43 -8.87
C LEU A 51 14.39 -8.66 -10.00
N ASP A 52 15.64 -8.93 -9.63
CA ASP A 52 16.78 -9.08 -10.53
C ASP A 52 17.10 -7.86 -11.41
N ALA A 53 18.34 -7.82 -11.92
CA ALA A 53 18.90 -6.79 -12.80
C ALA A 53 19.93 -7.43 -13.75
N GLY A 54 19.46 -8.19 -14.73
CA GLY A 54 20.28 -8.96 -15.65
C GLY A 54 20.76 -8.24 -16.92
N ILE A 55 21.54 -8.93 -17.75
CA ILE A 55 21.77 -8.58 -19.17
C ILE A 55 21.43 -9.74 -20.10
N HIS A 56 21.09 -9.46 -21.35
CA HIS A 56 20.77 -10.48 -22.34
C HIS A 56 22.05 -10.99 -23.01
N PRO A 57 22.41 -12.28 -22.92
CA PRO A 57 23.71 -12.79 -23.41
C PRO A 57 23.90 -12.74 -24.93
N ALA A 58 22.81 -12.63 -25.69
CA ALA A 58 22.85 -12.59 -27.16
C ALA A 58 22.88 -11.16 -27.76
N TYR A 59 22.71 -10.12 -26.94
CA TYR A 59 22.71 -8.72 -27.40
C TYR A 59 23.94 -7.98 -26.86
N GLU A 60 24.29 -6.87 -27.49
CA GLU A 60 25.44 -6.04 -27.13
C GLU A 60 25.01 -4.60 -26.81
N GLY A 61 25.81 -3.90 -26.00
CA GLY A 61 25.55 -2.52 -25.62
C GLY A 61 24.21 -2.35 -24.88
N LEU A 62 23.55 -1.20 -25.11
CA LEU A 62 22.28 -0.87 -24.46
C LEU A 62 21.16 -1.86 -24.78
N ALA A 63 21.19 -2.52 -25.94
CA ALA A 63 20.17 -3.51 -26.32
C ALA A 63 20.17 -4.77 -25.43
N ALA A 64 21.27 -5.01 -24.70
CA ALA A 64 21.36 -6.12 -23.74
C ALA A 64 20.67 -5.81 -22.40
N LEU A 65 20.36 -4.54 -22.12
CA LEU A 65 19.71 -4.15 -20.87
C LEU A 65 18.22 -4.52 -20.87
N PRO A 66 17.60 -4.66 -19.69
CA PRO A 66 16.17 -4.54 -19.51
C PRO A 66 15.65 -3.19 -20.01
N PHE A 67 14.34 -3.10 -20.25
CA PHE A 67 13.64 -1.90 -20.70
C PHE A 67 13.48 -0.87 -19.57
N TYR A 68 14.59 -0.36 -19.03
CA TYR A 68 14.60 0.61 -17.92
C TYR A 68 13.94 1.94 -18.27
N ASP A 69 13.90 2.32 -19.55
CA ASP A 69 13.25 3.57 -20.00
C ASP A 69 11.73 3.54 -19.84
N GLU A 70 11.12 2.36 -19.71
CA GLU A 70 9.67 2.16 -19.58
C GLU A 70 9.19 2.25 -18.13
N TYR A 71 10.10 2.44 -17.16
CA TYR A 71 9.73 2.52 -15.74
C TYR A 71 10.61 3.49 -14.94
N ASP A 72 10.00 4.29 -14.08
CA ASP A 72 10.75 5.19 -13.19
C ASP A 72 11.35 4.42 -12.01
N LEU A 73 12.65 4.08 -12.11
CA LEU A 73 13.39 3.35 -11.07
C LEU A 73 13.56 4.14 -9.77
N SER A 74 13.29 5.46 -9.76
CA SER A 74 13.33 6.25 -8.51
C SER A 74 12.20 5.89 -7.55
N THR A 75 11.15 5.23 -8.04
CA THR A 75 10.01 4.74 -7.24
C THR A 75 10.27 3.40 -6.56
N VAL A 76 11.35 2.70 -6.91
CA VAL A 76 11.67 1.36 -6.38
C VAL A 76 12.22 1.47 -4.95
N ASP A 77 11.54 0.84 -3.99
CA ASP A 77 11.96 0.79 -2.58
C ASP A 77 13.12 -0.17 -2.36
N ILE A 78 12.99 -1.40 -2.90
CA ILE A 78 13.99 -2.45 -2.77
C ILE A 78 14.22 -3.18 -4.09
N LEU A 79 15.46 -3.61 -4.29
CA LEU A 79 15.90 -4.46 -5.39
C LEU A 79 16.46 -5.76 -4.80
N LEU A 80 15.86 -6.89 -5.16
CA LEU A 80 16.26 -8.21 -4.69
C LEU A 80 16.94 -8.97 -5.83
N ILE A 81 18.22 -9.32 -5.64
CA ILE A 81 18.94 -10.18 -6.59
C ILE A 81 18.91 -11.62 -6.08
N THR A 82 18.41 -12.52 -6.93
CA THR A 82 18.25 -13.95 -6.64
C THR A 82 19.59 -14.67 -6.60
N HIS A 83 20.42 -14.47 -7.63
CA HIS A 83 21.70 -15.14 -7.76
C HIS A 83 22.66 -14.38 -8.69
N PHE A 84 23.89 -14.88 -8.80
CA PHE A 84 24.98 -14.14 -9.42
C PHE A 84 25.08 -14.29 -10.94
N HIS A 85 24.22 -15.06 -11.62
CA HIS A 85 24.34 -15.20 -13.07
C HIS A 85 24.12 -13.88 -13.80
N MET A 86 24.70 -13.78 -15.01
CA MET A 86 24.79 -12.51 -15.73
C MET A 86 23.41 -11.98 -16.14
N ASP A 87 22.53 -12.89 -16.53
CA ASP A 87 21.13 -12.67 -16.84
C ASP A 87 20.25 -12.31 -15.64
N HIS A 88 20.78 -12.29 -14.42
CA HIS A 88 20.06 -11.86 -13.21
C HIS A 88 20.73 -10.71 -12.45
N ALA A 89 22.05 -10.51 -12.60
CA ALA A 89 22.77 -9.51 -11.80
C ALA A 89 23.64 -8.54 -12.61
N ALA A 90 23.92 -8.80 -13.89
CA ALA A 90 24.99 -8.07 -14.57
C ALA A 90 24.68 -6.63 -14.94
N SER A 91 23.42 -6.18 -14.96
CA SER A 91 23.10 -4.76 -15.17
C SER A 91 23.01 -3.98 -13.86
N LEU A 92 23.21 -4.61 -12.71
CA LEU A 92 23.17 -3.91 -11.42
C LEU A 92 24.16 -2.72 -11.30
N PRO A 93 25.42 -2.79 -11.78
CA PRO A 93 26.29 -1.61 -11.77
C PRO A 93 25.72 -0.46 -12.60
N TYR A 94 25.08 -0.76 -13.73
CA TYR A 94 24.42 0.23 -14.57
C TYR A 94 23.23 0.86 -13.84
N VAL A 95 22.37 0.04 -13.21
CA VAL A 95 21.23 0.52 -12.41
C VAL A 95 21.71 1.48 -11.32
N LEU A 96 22.73 1.11 -10.56
CA LEU A 96 23.18 1.89 -9.41
C LEU A 96 23.98 3.14 -9.78
N ALA A 97 24.74 3.12 -10.88
CA ALA A 97 25.63 4.22 -11.24
C ALA A 97 25.06 5.16 -12.32
N LYS A 98 24.16 4.67 -13.19
CA LYS A 98 23.73 5.36 -14.42
C LYS A 98 22.23 5.67 -14.47
N THR A 99 21.43 5.21 -13.50
CA THR A 99 19.97 5.48 -13.45
C THR A 99 19.59 6.33 -12.23
N ASN A 100 18.29 6.66 -12.11
CA ASN A 100 17.75 7.44 -11.00
C ASN A 100 17.31 6.60 -9.79
N PHE A 101 17.70 5.31 -9.73
CA PHE A 101 17.41 4.40 -8.63
C PHE A 101 17.92 4.91 -7.27
N LYS A 102 17.09 4.82 -6.23
CA LYS A 102 17.41 5.27 -4.85
C LYS A 102 17.13 4.23 -3.77
N GLY A 103 16.61 3.07 -4.15
CA GLY A 103 16.23 2.00 -3.23
C GLY A 103 17.41 1.26 -2.59
N LYS A 104 17.11 0.21 -1.83
CA LYS A 104 18.12 -0.69 -1.24
C LYS A 104 18.26 -1.98 -2.02
N VAL A 105 19.49 -2.42 -2.21
CA VAL A 105 19.79 -3.68 -2.92
C VAL A 105 20.11 -4.77 -1.93
N TYR A 106 19.57 -5.97 -2.12
CA TYR A 106 19.86 -7.14 -1.30
C TYR A 106 20.33 -8.34 -2.14
N MET A 107 21.33 -9.03 -1.62
CA MET A 107 21.86 -10.31 -2.11
C MET A 107 22.09 -11.24 -0.93
N THR A 108 22.18 -12.55 -1.17
CA THR A 108 22.78 -13.44 -0.16
C THR A 108 24.28 -13.20 -0.03
N HIS A 109 24.87 -13.62 1.09
CA HIS A 109 26.31 -13.50 1.31
C HIS A 109 27.16 -14.13 0.18
N PRO A 110 26.92 -15.39 -0.26
CA PRO A 110 27.71 -15.99 -1.32
C PRO A 110 27.50 -15.28 -2.66
N THR A 111 26.26 -14.87 -2.98
CA THR A 111 25.95 -14.15 -4.22
C THR A 111 26.75 -12.85 -4.32
N LYS A 112 26.80 -12.02 -3.27
CA LYS A 112 27.60 -10.78 -3.27
C LYS A 112 29.10 -11.03 -3.47
N ALA A 113 29.65 -12.08 -2.82
CA ALA A 113 31.06 -12.41 -2.93
C ALA A 113 31.45 -12.87 -4.34
N ILE A 114 30.60 -13.66 -4.99
CA ILE A 114 30.80 -14.15 -6.36
C ILE A 114 30.58 -13.02 -7.37
N TYR A 115 29.51 -12.24 -7.18
CA TYR A 115 29.12 -11.11 -8.02
C TYR A 115 30.30 -10.16 -8.28
N LYS A 116 31.05 -9.78 -7.23
CA LYS A 116 32.23 -8.91 -7.37
C LYS A 116 33.18 -9.41 -8.47
N TRP A 117 33.57 -10.68 -8.39
CA TRP A 117 34.56 -11.24 -9.30
C TRP A 117 34.00 -11.46 -10.70
N LEU A 118 32.74 -11.89 -10.79
CA LEU A 118 32.08 -12.10 -12.06
C LEU A 118 31.92 -10.79 -12.84
N MET A 119 31.51 -9.70 -12.17
CA MET A 119 31.35 -8.40 -12.81
C MET A 119 32.68 -7.82 -13.28
N GLN A 120 33.76 -7.94 -12.49
CA GLN A 120 35.09 -7.53 -12.91
C GLN A 120 35.59 -8.31 -14.15
N ASP A 121 35.31 -9.61 -14.21
CA ASP A 121 35.65 -10.41 -15.39
C ASP A 121 34.81 -10.00 -16.62
N SER A 122 33.51 -9.75 -16.43
CA SER A 122 32.62 -9.29 -17.49
C SER A 122 33.12 -7.99 -18.15
N VAL A 123 33.47 -6.99 -17.34
CA VAL A 123 34.03 -5.71 -17.83
C VAL A 123 35.33 -5.93 -18.60
N ARG A 124 36.22 -6.79 -18.09
CA ARG A 124 37.49 -7.11 -18.76
C ARG A 124 37.27 -7.79 -20.11
N VAL A 125 36.35 -8.75 -20.17
CA VAL A 125 36.02 -9.47 -21.40
C VAL A 125 35.42 -8.51 -22.43
N GLN A 126 34.49 -7.65 -22.02
CA GLN A 126 33.89 -6.61 -22.89
C GLN A 126 34.95 -5.63 -23.43
N ASN A 127 35.83 -5.10 -22.57
CA ASN A 127 36.91 -4.18 -22.98
C ASN A 127 37.88 -4.81 -23.99
N THR A 128 38.03 -6.13 -23.99
CA THR A 128 38.88 -6.85 -24.96
C THR A 128 38.18 -7.01 -26.32
N GLN A 129 36.85 -6.87 -26.37
CA GLN A 129 36.05 -6.97 -27.60
C GLN A 129 35.91 -5.64 -28.33
N SER A 130 35.79 -4.52 -27.61
CA SER A 130 35.60 -3.16 -28.12
C SER A 130 36.84 -2.63 -28.86
N SER A 131 36.98 -3.02 -30.14
CA SER A 131 37.97 -2.46 -31.07
C SER A 131 37.40 -1.33 -31.93
N SER A 132 36.15 -0.93 -31.72
CA SER A 132 35.50 0.21 -32.40
C SER A 132 35.26 1.35 -31.41
N GLU A 133 35.57 2.58 -31.84
CA GLU A 133 35.32 3.84 -31.10
C GLU A 133 33.83 4.09 -30.79
N THR A 134 32.93 3.21 -31.24
CA THR A 134 31.47 3.35 -31.20
C THR A 134 30.76 2.48 -30.16
N SER A 135 31.42 1.49 -29.55
CA SER A 135 30.80 0.68 -28.48
C SER A 135 31.10 1.31 -27.10
N SER A 136 30.18 2.07 -26.53
CA SER A 136 30.33 2.49 -25.14
C SER A 136 30.17 1.27 -24.22
N SER A 137 31.13 1.06 -23.32
CA SER A 137 30.98 0.07 -22.25
C SER A 137 29.80 0.48 -21.38
N LEU A 138 28.90 -0.46 -21.05
CA LEU A 138 27.72 -0.19 -20.21
C LEU A 138 28.12 0.41 -18.86
N PHE A 139 29.18 -0.13 -18.28
CA PHE A 139 29.80 0.31 -17.04
C PHE A 139 31.29 -0.07 -17.06
N ASN A 140 32.09 0.51 -16.17
CA ASN A 140 33.51 0.21 -16.05
C ASN A 140 33.84 -0.46 -14.69
N GLU A 141 35.12 -0.78 -14.45
CA GLU A 141 35.54 -1.43 -13.21
C GLU A 141 35.35 -0.53 -11.98
N GLU A 142 35.47 0.79 -12.15
CA GLU A 142 35.23 1.77 -11.09
C GLU A 142 33.75 1.80 -10.68
N ASP A 143 32.82 1.74 -11.64
CA ASP A 143 31.39 1.62 -11.39
C ASP A 143 31.09 0.34 -10.56
N VAL A 144 31.71 -0.79 -10.89
CA VAL A 144 31.54 -2.04 -10.10
C VAL A 144 32.05 -1.87 -8.67
N MET A 145 33.22 -1.25 -8.49
CA MET A 145 33.84 -1.10 -7.17
C MET A 145 33.12 -0.07 -6.29
N THR A 146 32.57 0.99 -6.87
CA THR A 146 31.83 2.04 -6.16
C THR A 146 30.41 1.60 -5.77
N THR A 147 29.79 0.72 -6.55
CA THR A 147 28.43 0.20 -6.29
C THR A 147 28.40 -1.00 -5.36
N LEU A 148 29.48 -1.79 -5.28
CA LEU A 148 29.55 -2.98 -4.42
C LEU A 148 29.23 -2.73 -2.93
N PRO A 149 29.64 -1.62 -2.29
CA PRO A 149 29.27 -1.30 -0.90
C PRO A 149 27.77 -1.00 -0.71
N MET A 150 27.05 -0.61 -1.77
CA MET A 150 25.61 -0.29 -1.70
C MET A 150 24.73 -1.55 -1.55
N ILE A 151 25.29 -2.72 -1.86
CA ILE A 151 24.59 -4.01 -1.79
C ILE A 151 24.60 -4.52 -0.34
N GLN A 152 23.42 -4.76 0.22
CA GLN A 152 23.27 -5.36 1.55
C GLN A 152 23.18 -6.88 1.44
N THR A 153 23.71 -7.57 2.45
CA THR A 153 23.69 -9.04 2.50
C THR A 153 22.60 -9.54 3.43
N VAL A 154 21.88 -10.58 3.00
CA VAL A 154 20.90 -11.29 3.82
C VAL A 154 21.28 -12.74 4.02
N ALA A 155 20.87 -13.30 5.16
CA ALA A 155 21.01 -14.72 5.46
C ALA A 155 19.74 -15.49 5.03
N PHE A 156 19.90 -16.78 4.75
CA PHE A 156 18.76 -17.64 4.51
C PHE A 156 17.88 -17.76 5.77
N TYR A 157 16.57 -17.90 5.57
CA TYR A 157 15.55 -18.04 6.62
C TYR A 157 15.42 -16.86 7.58
N ALA A 158 16.16 -15.77 7.38
CA ALA A 158 16.03 -14.54 8.13
C ALA A 158 15.06 -13.59 7.42
N THR A 159 14.03 -13.12 8.14
CA THR A 159 13.10 -12.12 7.62
C THR A 159 13.67 -10.72 7.84
N HIS A 160 13.82 -9.97 6.76
CA HIS A 160 14.20 -8.56 6.76
C HIS A 160 12.97 -7.69 6.50
N THR A 161 12.98 -6.45 6.97
CA THR A 161 11.91 -5.48 6.72
C THR A 161 12.51 -4.15 6.29
N HIS A 162 12.05 -3.63 5.15
CA HIS A 162 12.46 -2.34 4.62
C HIS A 162 11.27 -1.64 3.95
N SER A 163 11.03 -0.37 4.24
CA SER A 163 9.89 0.38 3.69
C SER A 163 8.55 -0.37 3.81
N SER A 164 8.31 -1.04 4.94
CA SER A 164 7.09 -1.83 5.21
C SER A 164 6.92 -3.08 4.31
N ILE A 165 7.95 -3.44 3.54
CA ILE A 165 8.06 -4.68 2.78
C ILE A 165 8.86 -5.68 3.61
N ARG A 166 8.27 -6.83 3.91
CA ARG A 166 8.97 -7.95 4.55
C ARG A 166 9.46 -8.91 3.48
N PHE A 167 10.67 -9.42 3.61
CA PHE A 167 11.17 -10.42 2.68
C PHE A 167 12.11 -11.43 3.37
N THR A 168 12.04 -12.68 2.94
CA THR A 168 12.83 -13.79 3.47
C THR A 168 13.45 -14.58 2.32
N ALA A 169 14.76 -14.83 2.38
CA ALA A 169 15.48 -15.63 1.40
C ALA A 169 15.44 -17.12 1.76
N TYR A 170 15.08 -17.98 0.80
CA TYR A 170 15.13 -19.43 0.90
C TYR A 170 16.11 -19.99 -0.13
N PRO A 171 16.84 -21.08 0.15
CA PRO A 171 17.73 -21.68 -0.85
C PRO A 171 16.98 -22.09 -2.13
N ALA A 172 17.50 -21.67 -3.29
CA ALA A 172 16.95 -22.04 -4.59
C ALA A 172 17.64 -23.27 -5.22
N GLY A 173 18.68 -23.83 -4.59
CA GLY A 173 19.58 -24.74 -5.29
C GLY A 173 20.27 -23.99 -6.42
N HIS A 174 20.23 -24.52 -7.65
CA HIS A 174 20.73 -23.89 -8.87
C HIS A 174 22.24 -23.53 -8.88
N VAL A 175 22.65 -22.54 -8.08
CA VAL A 175 24.05 -22.15 -7.82
C VAL A 175 24.27 -21.75 -6.36
N LEU A 176 25.53 -21.72 -5.92
CA LEU A 176 25.89 -21.35 -4.55
C LEU A 176 25.35 -19.95 -4.17
N GLY A 177 24.47 -19.90 -3.18
CA GLY A 177 23.87 -18.66 -2.69
C GLY A 177 22.61 -18.21 -3.43
N ALA A 178 22.13 -18.96 -4.43
CA ALA A 178 20.87 -18.63 -5.08
C ALA A 178 19.69 -18.66 -4.10
N ALA A 179 18.80 -17.68 -4.23
CA ALA A 179 17.70 -17.48 -3.31
C ALA A 179 16.35 -17.31 -4.03
N MET A 180 15.34 -18.01 -3.51
CA MET A 180 13.94 -17.68 -3.70
C MET A 180 13.54 -16.65 -2.63
N TYR A 181 12.90 -15.55 -3.01
CA TYR A 181 12.42 -14.55 -2.06
C TYR A 181 10.93 -14.69 -1.81
N LEU A 182 10.57 -14.91 -0.55
CA LEU A 182 9.20 -14.75 -0.08
C LEU A 182 9.03 -13.30 0.37
N ILE A 183 8.18 -12.55 -0.33
CA ILE A 183 7.92 -11.12 -0.15
C ILE A 183 6.51 -10.97 0.42
N GLU A 184 6.37 -10.21 1.50
CA GLU A 184 5.09 -9.93 2.15
C GLU A 184 4.83 -8.41 2.17
N ILE A 185 3.75 -7.96 1.53
CA ILE A 185 3.34 -6.56 1.46
C ILE A 185 1.86 -6.47 1.85
N ALA A 186 1.53 -5.72 2.90
CA ALA A 186 0.16 -5.58 3.39
C ALA A 186 -0.62 -6.92 3.55
N GLY A 187 0.10 -7.99 3.93
CA GLY A 187 -0.44 -9.34 4.09
C GLY A 187 -0.40 -10.21 2.83
N LEU A 188 -0.28 -9.64 1.64
CA LEU A 188 -0.12 -10.39 0.38
C LEU A 188 1.25 -11.08 0.35
N SER A 189 1.27 -12.39 0.17
CA SER A 189 2.50 -13.19 0.16
C SER A 189 2.87 -13.64 -1.26
N ILE A 190 4.05 -13.25 -1.72
CA ILE A 190 4.52 -13.44 -3.10
C ILE A 190 5.85 -14.21 -3.04
N LEU A 191 5.92 -15.36 -3.69
CA LEU A 191 7.16 -16.14 -3.80
C LEU A 191 7.76 -15.93 -5.19
N PHE A 192 8.95 -15.34 -5.26
CA PHE A 192 9.74 -15.26 -6.47
C PHE A 192 10.88 -16.27 -6.43
N THR A 193 10.94 -17.18 -7.40
CA THR A 193 11.93 -18.27 -7.38
C THR A 193 13.31 -17.86 -7.86
N GLY A 194 13.41 -16.86 -8.74
CA GLY A 194 14.56 -16.76 -9.65
C GLY A 194 14.71 -18.05 -10.45
N ASP A 195 15.95 -18.43 -10.72
CA ASP A 195 16.27 -19.78 -11.19
C ASP A 195 16.47 -20.73 -10.01
N TYR A 196 15.86 -21.92 -10.09
CA TYR A 196 15.87 -22.88 -9.00
C TYR A 196 15.97 -24.33 -9.49
N SER A 197 16.49 -25.20 -8.63
CA SER A 197 16.58 -26.64 -8.87
C SER A 197 16.05 -27.43 -7.69
N ARG A 198 15.29 -28.48 -7.96
CA ARG A 198 14.82 -29.44 -6.96
C ARG A 198 15.62 -30.73 -6.91
N GLU A 199 16.51 -30.94 -7.89
CA GLU A 199 17.38 -32.10 -7.93
C GLU A 199 18.49 -31.99 -6.87
N TYR A 200 18.70 -33.05 -6.10
CA TYR A 200 19.88 -33.14 -5.23
C TYR A 200 21.14 -33.26 -6.09
N ASP A 201 22.09 -32.35 -5.90
CA ASP A 201 23.42 -32.43 -6.49
C ASP A 201 24.50 -32.66 -5.43
N ARG A 202 25.77 -32.78 -5.85
CA ARG A 202 26.85 -33.15 -4.93
C ARG A 202 27.15 -32.05 -3.90
N HIS A 203 26.75 -30.80 -4.11
CA HIS A 203 27.18 -29.67 -3.27
C HIS A 203 26.08 -28.66 -2.82
N LEU A 204 24.98 -28.54 -3.54
CA LEU A 204 23.90 -27.58 -3.28
C LEU A 204 22.74 -28.23 -2.52
N ILE A 205 22.02 -27.37 -1.81
CA ILE A 205 20.76 -27.68 -1.14
C ILE A 205 19.65 -27.48 -2.19
N PRO A 206 18.77 -28.47 -2.45
CA PRO A 206 17.68 -28.29 -3.39
C PRO A 206 16.65 -27.29 -2.88
N ALA A 207 15.93 -26.66 -3.79
CA ALA A 207 14.80 -25.80 -3.48
C ALA A 207 13.66 -26.58 -2.84
N SER A 208 13.03 -25.96 -1.84
CA SER A 208 11.88 -26.51 -1.11
C SER A 208 10.83 -25.42 -0.90
N VAL A 209 9.56 -25.82 -0.84
CA VAL A 209 8.47 -24.88 -0.54
C VAL A 209 8.63 -24.33 0.90
N PRO A 210 8.52 -23.00 1.11
CA PRO A 210 8.50 -22.41 2.44
C PRO A 210 7.44 -23.04 3.35
N LYS A 211 7.86 -23.54 4.52
CA LYS A 211 6.95 -24.20 5.47
C LYS A 211 6.16 -23.17 6.27
N GLY A 212 4.87 -23.43 6.49
CA GLY A 212 4.03 -22.65 7.41
C GLY A 212 3.53 -21.31 6.87
N THR A 213 3.78 -21.00 5.59
CA THR A 213 3.29 -19.76 4.96
C THR A 213 2.47 -20.08 3.72
N LYS A 214 1.28 -19.48 3.63
CA LYS A 214 0.46 -19.54 2.41
C LYS A 214 0.98 -18.53 1.40
N VAL A 215 1.27 -18.98 0.17
CA VAL A 215 1.67 -18.12 -0.94
C VAL A 215 0.44 -17.76 -1.77
N ASP A 216 0.23 -16.47 -2.01
CA ASP A 216 -0.89 -15.96 -2.82
C ASP A 216 -0.49 -15.85 -4.31
N VAL A 217 0.76 -15.46 -4.57
CA VAL A 217 1.32 -15.32 -5.92
C VAL A 217 2.66 -16.06 -6.01
N LEU A 218 2.78 -16.95 -6.98
CA LEU A 218 4.04 -17.59 -7.34
C LEU A 218 4.56 -16.99 -8.65
N ILE A 219 5.75 -16.42 -8.63
CA ILE A 219 6.48 -15.98 -9.82
C ILE A 219 7.62 -17.00 -10.02
N THR A 220 7.53 -17.81 -11.08
CA THR A 220 8.45 -18.93 -11.30
C THR A 220 9.06 -18.92 -12.69
N GLU A 221 10.31 -19.38 -12.79
CA GLU A 221 10.96 -19.60 -14.08
C GLU A 221 10.24 -20.67 -14.92
N SER A 222 10.53 -20.67 -16.23
CA SER A 222 9.96 -21.60 -17.20
C SER A 222 10.96 -22.06 -18.27
N THR A 223 12.26 -22.07 -17.92
CA THR A 223 13.39 -22.34 -18.82
C THR A 223 13.21 -23.59 -19.68
N PHE A 224 12.87 -24.73 -19.07
CA PHE A 224 12.65 -26.00 -19.77
C PHE A 224 11.20 -26.26 -20.21
N GLY A 225 10.26 -25.36 -19.88
CA GLY A 225 8.85 -25.51 -20.20
C GLY A 225 8.27 -26.85 -19.75
N VAL A 226 7.91 -27.71 -20.71
CA VAL A 226 7.34 -29.05 -20.46
C VAL A 226 8.35 -30.20 -20.65
N ALA A 227 9.63 -29.89 -20.93
CA ALA A 227 10.65 -30.90 -21.12
C ALA A 227 11.00 -31.58 -19.80
N SER A 228 11.22 -32.89 -19.81
CA SER A 228 11.65 -33.66 -18.65
C SER A 228 13.11 -34.07 -18.79
N HIS A 229 13.83 -34.12 -17.67
CA HIS A 229 15.21 -34.56 -17.65
C HIS A 229 15.31 -36.09 -17.65
N VAL A 230 16.36 -36.58 -18.31
CA VAL A 230 16.82 -37.96 -18.13
C VAL A 230 17.30 -38.11 -16.68
N PRO A 231 17.03 -39.25 -16.01
CA PRO A 231 17.50 -39.47 -14.64
C PRO A 231 18.98 -39.17 -14.46
N ARG A 232 19.32 -38.56 -13.32
CA ARG A 232 20.68 -38.07 -13.03
C ARG A 232 21.78 -39.11 -13.27
N LEU A 233 21.59 -40.32 -12.75
CA LEU A 233 22.58 -41.39 -12.82
C LEU A 233 22.87 -41.79 -14.28
N GLU A 234 21.84 -41.81 -15.12
CA GLU A 234 21.96 -42.09 -16.54
C GLU A 234 22.68 -40.95 -17.26
N ARG A 235 22.37 -39.68 -16.92
CA ARG A 235 23.08 -38.50 -17.47
C ARG A 235 24.56 -38.50 -17.10
N GLU A 236 24.90 -38.75 -15.83
CA GLU A 236 26.30 -38.86 -15.38
C GLU A 236 27.02 -39.99 -16.11
N THR A 237 26.39 -41.16 -16.23
CA THR A 237 26.96 -42.30 -16.97
C THR A 237 27.18 -41.99 -18.45
N ALA A 238 26.21 -41.35 -19.10
CA ALA A 238 26.29 -40.99 -20.51
C ALA A 238 27.36 -39.93 -20.77
N LEU A 239 27.46 -38.91 -19.91
CA LEU A 239 28.53 -37.91 -19.94
C LEU A 239 29.90 -38.57 -19.85
N LEU A 240 30.12 -39.41 -18.84
CA LEU A 240 31.41 -40.07 -18.62
C LEU A 240 31.78 -41.02 -19.76
N LYS A 241 30.79 -41.74 -20.32
CA LYS A 241 30.98 -42.58 -21.51
C LYS A 241 31.39 -41.77 -22.74
N SER A 242 30.79 -40.59 -22.94
CA SER A 242 31.17 -39.66 -24.01
C SER A 242 32.62 -39.19 -23.83
N ILE A 243 32.97 -38.70 -22.65
CA ILE A 243 34.31 -38.21 -22.32
C ILE A 243 35.36 -39.29 -22.58
N THR A 244 35.17 -40.47 -22.01
CA THR A 244 36.10 -41.59 -22.18
C THR A 244 36.19 -42.06 -23.63
N GLY A 245 35.08 -42.05 -24.38
CA GLY A 245 35.07 -42.35 -25.82
C GLY A 245 35.89 -41.36 -26.67
N VAL A 246 35.98 -40.09 -26.27
CA VAL A 246 36.85 -39.09 -26.91
C VAL A 246 38.32 -39.31 -26.54
N LEU A 247 38.60 -39.59 -25.26
CA LEU A 247 39.96 -39.83 -24.79
C LEU A 247 40.57 -41.12 -25.39
N ASN A 248 39.77 -42.19 -25.49
CA ASN A 248 40.20 -43.48 -26.02
C ASN A 248 40.60 -43.41 -27.51
N ARG A 249 40.02 -42.49 -28.30
CA ARG A 249 40.42 -42.24 -29.70
C ARG A 249 41.54 -41.19 -29.85
N GLY A 250 42.15 -40.77 -28.73
CA GLY A 250 43.25 -39.81 -28.70
C GLY A 250 42.83 -38.35 -28.94
N GLY A 251 41.54 -38.03 -28.74
CA GLY A 251 41.00 -36.69 -28.89
C GLY A 251 41.01 -35.87 -27.60
N ARG A 252 40.58 -34.62 -27.74
CA ARG A 252 40.41 -33.65 -26.64
C ARG A 252 38.94 -33.37 -26.42
N VAL A 253 38.55 -33.25 -25.15
CA VAL A 253 37.18 -32.91 -24.76
C VAL A 253 37.14 -31.45 -24.36
N LEU A 254 36.32 -30.66 -25.06
CA LEU A 254 35.97 -29.30 -24.65
C LEU A 254 34.60 -29.32 -23.97
N MET A 255 34.55 -28.84 -22.74
CA MET A 255 33.32 -28.61 -21.97
C MET A 255 33.19 -27.10 -21.71
N PRO A 256 32.46 -26.36 -22.55
CA PRO A 256 32.24 -24.95 -22.31
C PRO A 256 31.30 -24.78 -21.11
N VAL A 257 31.79 -24.13 -20.06
CA VAL A 257 31.04 -23.92 -18.81
C VAL A 257 31.25 -22.50 -18.31
N PHE A 258 30.28 -21.94 -17.59
CA PHE A 258 30.56 -20.75 -16.79
C PHE A 258 31.59 -21.08 -15.72
N ALA A 259 32.44 -20.11 -15.38
CA ALA A 259 33.49 -20.34 -14.39
C ALA A 259 32.90 -20.73 -13.02
N ILE A 260 31.68 -20.31 -12.70
CA ILE A 260 31.08 -20.46 -11.38
C ILE A 260 29.65 -20.97 -11.55
N GLY A 261 29.20 -21.84 -10.64
CA GLY A 261 27.90 -22.51 -10.72
C GLY A 261 28.08 -23.96 -11.11
N ARG A 262 27.63 -24.36 -12.31
CA ARG A 262 27.62 -25.77 -12.69
C ARG A 262 29.00 -26.39 -12.93
N ALA A 263 30.03 -25.58 -13.20
CA ALA A 263 31.40 -26.08 -13.33
C ALA A 263 31.82 -26.87 -12.08
N GLN A 264 31.49 -26.38 -10.87
CA GLN A 264 31.87 -27.02 -9.62
C GLN A 264 31.27 -28.42 -9.46
N GLU A 265 30.04 -28.63 -9.94
CA GLU A 265 29.43 -29.96 -9.96
C GLU A 265 30.18 -30.92 -10.91
N LEU A 266 30.50 -30.45 -12.11
CA LEU A 266 31.21 -31.25 -13.11
C LEU A 266 32.62 -31.60 -12.64
N LEU A 267 33.29 -30.69 -11.93
CA LEU A 267 34.58 -30.95 -11.30
C LEU A 267 34.47 -32.06 -10.24
N LEU A 268 33.42 -32.06 -9.40
CA LEU A 268 33.19 -33.13 -8.42
C LEU A 268 32.88 -34.49 -9.07
N ILE A 269 32.12 -34.50 -10.18
CA ILE A 269 31.83 -35.72 -10.96
C ILE A 269 33.13 -36.29 -11.55
N LEU A 270 33.95 -35.44 -12.16
CA LEU A 270 35.19 -35.84 -12.80
C LEU A 270 36.26 -36.30 -11.81
N GLU A 271 36.43 -35.59 -10.69
CA GLU A 271 37.39 -35.97 -9.63
C GLU A 271 37.07 -37.37 -9.08
N ASP A 272 35.80 -37.63 -8.78
CA ASP A 272 35.33 -38.92 -8.28
C ASP A 272 35.47 -40.03 -9.33
N TYR A 273 35.19 -39.74 -10.60
CA TYR A 273 35.39 -40.72 -11.68
C TYR A 273 36.87 -41.06 -11.89
N TRP A 274 37.76 -40.06 -11.93
CA TRP A 274 39.20 -40.27 -12.08
C TRP A 274 39.81 -41.00 -10.88
N ALA A 275 39.31 -40.73 -9.67
CA ALA A 275 39.73 -41.43 -8.46
C ALA A 275 39.44 -42.94 -8.53
N ARG A 276 38.36 -43.34 -9.22
CA ARG A 276 37.91 -44.73 -9.34
C ARG A 276 38.47 -45.48 -10.56
N HIS A 277 39.06 -44.79 -11.53
CA HIS A 277 39.53 -45.38 -12.78
C HIS A 277 40.97 -44.96 -13.10
N GLU A 278 41.93 -45.79 -12.70
CA GLU A 278 43.37 -45.53 -12.84
C GLU A 278 43.81 -45.36 -14.30
N GLU A 279 43.18 -46.06 -15.23
CA GLU A 279 43.47 -46.01 -16.66
C GLU A 279 43.25 -44.63 -17.29
N TYR A 280 42.42 -43.79 -16.66
CA TYR A 280 42.13 -42.43 -17.11
C TYR A 280 42.99 -41.37 -16.42
N GLN A 281 43.69 -41.69 -15.33
CA GLN A 281 44.50 -40.73 -14.55
C GLN A 281 45.67 -40.14 -15.35
N LYS A 282 46.10 -40.79 -16.43
CA LYS A 282 47.09 -40.27 -17.38
C LYS A 282 46.60 -39.06 -18.18
N TYR A 283 45.27 -38.88 -18.32
CA TYR A 283 44.68 -37.76 -19.04
C TYR A 283 44.44 -36.60 -18.08
N PRO A 284 45.07 -35.43 -18.29
CA PRO A 284 44.88 -34.29 -17.41
C PRO A 284 43.50 -33.65 -17.60
N ILE A 285 42.93 -33.19 -16.49
CA ILE A 285 41.72 -32.36 -16.47
C ILE A 285 42.14 -30.93 -16.18
N TYR A 286 41.76 -30.01 -17.04
CA TYR A 286 42.04 -28.59 -16.91
C TYR A 286 40.76 -27.80 -16.64
N TYR A 287 40.82 -26.97 -15.61
CA TYR A 287 39.80 -25.96 -15.35
C TYR A 287 40.36 -24.59 -15.75
N ALA A 288 40.00 -24.18 -16.97
CA ALA A 288 40.54 -23.02 -17.66
C ALA A 288 39.64 -21.79 -17.47
N SER A 289 39.94 -21.03 -16.43
CA SER A 289 39.30 -19.74 -16.18
C SER A 289 40.22 -18.81 -15.39
N ASN A 290 40.21 -17.53 -15.77
CA ASN A 290 40.86 -16.47 -15.00
C ASN A 290 40.26 -16.30 -13.60
N LEU A 291 39.01 -16.72 -13.42
CA LEU A 291 38.29 -16.65 -12.15
C LEU A 291 38.50 -17.89 -11.29
N ALA A 292 38.90 -19.03 -11.88
CA ALA A 292 38.99 -20.34 -11.25
C ALA A 292 39.47 -20.32 -9.79
N LYS A 293 40.70 -19.82 -9.56
CA LYS A 293 41.31 -19.81 -8.23
C LYS A 293 40.55 -18.95 -7.23
N LYS A 294 40.02 -17.79 -7.66
CA LYS A 294 39.26 -16.89 -6.78
C LYS A 294 37.92 -17.51 -6.40
N CYS A 295 37.27 -18.19 -7.33
CA CYS A 295 35.98 -18.85 -7.11
C CYS A 295 36.12 -20.01 -6.13
N MET A 296 37.20 -20.79 -6.23
CA MET A 296 37.45 -21.90 -5.30
C MET A 296 37.55 -21.41 -3.86
N VAL A 297 38.20 -20.26 -3.62
CA VAL A 297 38.26 -19.65 -2.28
C VAL A 297 36.87 -19.32 -1.76
N VAL A 298 36.00 -18.74 -2.60
CA VAL A 298 34.62 -18.42 -2.19
C VAL A 298 33.82 -19.69 -1.84
N TYR A 299 33.95 -20.75 -2.66
CA TYR A 299 33.31 -22.04 -2.38
C TYR A 299 33.83 -22.70 -1.09
N GLN A 300 35.11 -22.51 -0.76
CA GLN A 300 35.68 -22.96 0.51
C GLN A 300 35.19 -22.14 1.71
N THR A 301 34.97 -20.83 1.54
CA THR A 301 34.46 -19.96 2.61
C THR A 301 33.01 -20.26 2.98
N TYR A 302 32.16 -20.57 2.00
CA TYR A 302 30.70 -20.72 2.21
C TYR A 302 30.25 -22.19 2.26
N ILE A 303 31.05 -23.08 2.87
CA ILE A 303 30.69 -24.49 3.08
C ILE A 303 29.39 -24.64 3.89
N ASP A 304 29.10 -23.72 4.81
CA ASP A 304 27.89 -23.77 5.63
C ASP A 304 26.60 -23.61 4.81
N ALA A 305 26.68 -22.96 3.64
CA ALA A 305 25.57 -22.79 2.71
C ALA A 305 25.39 -23.98 1.74
N MET A 306 26.24 -25.00 1.84
CA MET A 306 26.20 -26.23 1.02
C MET A 306 25.45 -27.36 1.75
N ASN A 307 25.19 -28.44 1.02
CA ASN A 307 24.51 -29.61 1.56
C ASN A 307 25.39 -30.41 2.55
N ASP A 308 24.75 -31.35 3.24
CA ASP A 308 25.40 -32.16 4.27
C ASP A 308 26.52 -33.05 3.70
N ASN A 309 26.46 -33.42 2.42
CA ASN A 309 27.52 -34.21 1.78
C ASN A 309 28.86 -33.45 1.79
N ILE A 310 28.87 -32.17 1.40
CA ILE A 310 30.09 -31.36 1.42
C ILE A 310 30.54 -31.05 2.85
N LYS A 311 29.60 -30.78 3.75
CA LYS A 311 29.92 -30.56 5.18
C LYS A 311 30.60 -31.78 5.80
N ASN A 312 30.07 -32.97 5.55
CA ASN A 312 30.66 -34.23 6.00
C ASN A 312 32.02 -34.49 5.35
N MET A 313 32.17 -34.21 4.06
CA MET A 313 33.45 -34.34 3.37
C MET A 313 34.51 -33.40 3.96
N PHE A 314 34.13 -32.16 4.28
CA PHE A 314 35.01 -31.18 4.91
C PHE A 314 35.47 -31.64 6.30
N GLN A 315 34.54 -32.08 7.14
CA GLN A 315 34.84 -32.61 8.47
C GLN A 315 35.77 -33.83 8.40
N LYS A 316 35.49 -34.77 7.49
CA LYS A 316 36.33 -35.95 7.29
C LYS A 316 37.76 -35.58 6.89
N ARG A 317 37.93 -34.71 5.89
CA ARG A 317 39.27 -34.29 5.45
C ARG A 317 40.01 -33.49 6.51
N LEU A 318 39.30 -32.69 7.31
CA LEU A 318 39.88 -31.98 8.44
C LEU A 318 40.41 -32.94 9.52
N ALA A 319 39.67 -34.03 9.81
CA ALA A 319 40.12 -35.09 10.71
C ALA A 319 41.35 -35.82 10.16
N GLU A 320 41.32 -36.23 8.89
CA GLU A 320 42.46 -36.89 8.22
C GLU A 320 43.72 -36.00 8.19
N ALA A 321 43.54 -34.68 8.13
CA ALA A 321 44.62 -33.70 8.22
C ALA A 321 45.22 -33.65 9.63
N ALA A 322 44.37 -33.62 10.66
CA ALA A 322 44.77 -33.59 12.05
C ALA A 322 45.52 -34.87 12.45
N ASP A 323 45.14 -36.00 11.88
CA ASP A 323 45.76 -37.31 12.11
C ASP A 323 47.03 -37.54 11.26
N GLY A 324 47.40 -36.60 10.39
CA GLY A 324 48.59 -36.67 9.53
C GLY A 324 48.51 -37.72 8.42
N THR A 325 47.34 -38.33 8.20
CA THR A 325 47.11 -39.39 7.20
C THR A 325 46.59 -38.86 5.86
N GLY A 326 46.19 -37.59 5.78
CA GLY A 326 45.61 -36.96 4.59
C GLY A 326 46.28 -35.64 4.19
N SER A 327 45.96 -35.14 2.98
CA SER A 327 46.60 -33.95 2.40
C SER A 327 46.13 -32.60 2.98
N GLY A 328 45.29 -32.58 4.01
CA GLY A 328 44.80 -31.34 4.62
C GLY A 328 43.86 -30.48 3.76
N GLY A 329 43.56 -30.89 2.53
CA GLY A 329 42.75 -30.12 1.60
C GLY A 329 41.25 -30.20 1.89
N GLY A 330 40.51 -29.10 1.71
CA GLY A 330 39.04 -29.10 1.76
C GLY A 330 38.39 -29.83 0.57
N PRO A 331 37.06 -29.96 0.51
CA PRO A 331 36.31 -30.63 -0.58
C PRO A 331 36.63 -30.16 -1.99
N TRP A 332 37.11 -28.92 -2.12
CA TRP A 332 37.45 -28.24 -3.37
C TRP A 332 38.94 -28.35 -3.73
N ASP A 333 39.73 -29.09 -2.95
CA ASP A 333 41.10 -29.46 -3.28
C ASP A 333 41.09 -30.77 -4.09
N PHE A 334 41.27 -30.61 -5.40
CA PHE A 334 41.15 -31.69 -6.39
C PHE A 334 42.51 -32.31 -6.69
N ARG A 335 42.59 -33.64 -6.78
CA ARG A 335 43.84 -34.36 -7.06
C ARG A 335 44.13 -34.45 -8.56
N PHE A 336 43.09 -34.58 -9.37
CA PHE A 336 43.23 -34.83 -10.81
C PHE A 336 42.98 -33.60 -11.69
N ILE A 337 42.56 -32.49 -11.07
CA ILE A 337 42.14 -31.27 -11.76
C ILE A 337 43.18 -30.17 -11.56
N ARG A 338 43.64 -29.59 -12.67
CA ARG A 338 44.62 -28.51 -12.70
C ARG A 338 43.97 -27.21 -13.11
N SER A 339 44.21 -26.14 -12.36
CA SER A 339 43.76 -24.79 -12.76
C SER A 339 44.66 -24.24 -13.86
N LEU A 340 44.05 -23.78 -14.96
CA LEU A 340 44.75 -23.14 -16.08
C LEU A 340 44.33 -21.67 -16.16
N LYS A 341 45.28 -20.76 -15.91
CA LYS A 341 45.02 -19.31 -15.98
C LYS A 341 45.05 -18.76 -17.40
N SER A 342 45.96 -19.23 -18.24
CA SER A 342 46.16 -18.73 -19.60
C SER A 342 46.45 -19.89 -20.54
N LEU A 343 45.91 -19.81 -21.76
CA LEU A 343 46.18 -20.76 -22.85
C LEU A 343 47.66 -20.78 -23.27
N GLU A 344 48.43 -19.73 -23.00
CA GLU A 344 49.87 -19.68 -23.31
C GLU A 344 50.68 -20.70 -22.49
N ARG A 345 50.18 -21.07 -21.30
CA ARG A 345 50.82 -22.06 -20.43
C ARG A 345 50.34 -23.49 -20.72
N PHE A 346 49.49 -23.65 -21.72
CA PHE A 346 48.91 -24.92 -22.08
C PHE A 346 49.63 -25.52 -23.28
N GLU A 347 50.39 -26.58 -23.02
CA GLU A 347 50.95 -27.42 -24.07
C GLU A 347 49.89 -28.40 -24.55
N ASP A 348 49.47 -28.24 -25.81
CA ASP A 348 48.35 -28.97 -26.38
C ASP A 348 48.75 -30.35 -26.90
N VAL A 349 49.27 -31.19 -26.02
CA VAL A 349 49.82 -32.52 -26.33
C VAL A 349 48.95 -33.62 -25.71
N GLY A 350 48.59 -34.62 -26.53
CA GLY A 350 47.79 -35.77 -26.10
C GLY A 350 46.30 -35.46 -25.88
N GLY A 351 45.59 -36.43 -25.30
CA GLY A 351 44.19 -36.25 -24.91
C GLY A 351 44.07 -35.52 -23.58
N CYS A 352 43.05 -34.67 -23.43
CA CYS A 352 42.75 -33.98 -22.19
C CYS A 352 41.26 -33.65 -22.09
N VAL A 353 40.81 -33.32 -20.88
CA VAL A 353 39.48 -32.76 -20.62
C VAL A 353 39.62 -31.31 -20.21
N MET A 354 38.92 -30.40 -20.88
CA MET A 354 39.07 -28.97 -20.73
C MET A 354 37.73 -28.31 -20.42
N LEU A 355 37.57 -27.86 -19.18
CA LEU A 355 36.44 -27.04 -18.75
C LEU A 355 36.82 -25.57 -18.93
N ALA A 356 36.19 -24.88 -19.88
CA ALA A 356 36.60 -23.53 -20.27
C ALA A 356 35.44 -22.54 -20.26
N SER A 357 35.69 -21.32 -19.80
CA SER A 357 34.72 -20.22 -19.81
C SER A 357 34.83 -19.31 -21.03
N PRO A 358 33.72 -18.70 -21.51
CA PRO A 358 32.33 -18.82 -21.03
C PRO A 358 31.57 -20.04 -21.58
N GLY A 359 30.45 -20.41 -20.95
CA GLY A 359 29.63 -21.56 -21.35
C GLY A 359 28.97 -21.44 -22.72
N MET A 360 28.61 -20.24 -23.13
CA MET A 360 27.91 -20.00 -24.41
C MET A 360 28.85 -19.78 -25.61
N MET A 361 30.18 -19.79 -25.40
CA MET A 361 31.23 -19.71 -26.44
C MET A 361 31.16 -18.48 -27.37
N GLN A 362 30.64 -17.36 -26.90
CA GLN A 362 30.62 -16.12 -27.69
C GLN A 362 32.03 -15.56 -27.90
N ASN A 363 32.90 -15.69 -26.90
CA ASN A 363 34.27 -15.18 -26.88
C ASN A 363 35.14 -15.99 -25.90
N GLY A 364 36.31 -15.49 -25.54
CA GLY A 364 37.12 -16.04 -24.45
C GLY A 364 37.78 -17.38 -24.74
N VAL A 365 38.16 -18.08 -23.67
CA VAL A 365 38.99 -19.29 -23.72
C VAL A 365 38.24 -20.45 -24.39
N SER A 366 36.96 -20.63 -24.06
CA SER A 366 36.15 -21.71 -24.65
C SER A 366 35.99 -21.54 -26.17
N ARG A 367 35.76 -20.30 -26.65
CA ARG A 367 35.66 -20.01 -28.09
C ARG A 367 36.99 -20.21 -28.82
N ALA A 368 38.10 -19.75 -28.23
CA ALA A 368 39.43 -19.95 -28.82
C ALA A 368 39.78 -21.44 -28.96
N LEU A 369 39.46 -22.24 -27.94
CA LEU A 369 39.65 -23.69 -27.98
C LEU A 369 38.72 -24.38 -28.98
N LEU A 370 37.46 -23.92 -29.07
CA LEU A 370 36.53 -24.44 -30.07
C LEU A 370 37.09 -24.26 -31.48
N GLU A 371 37.54 -23.06 -31.83
CA GLU A 371 38.11 -22.76 -33.16
C GLU A 371 39.37 -23.59 -33.44
N ARG A 372 40.19 -23.84 -32.41
CA ARG A 372 41.40 -24.67 -32.51
C ARG A 372 41.10 -26.16 -32.69
N TRP A 373 40.10 -26.68 -31.99
CA TRP A 373 39.84 -28.12 -31.88
C TRP A 373 38.72 -28.64 -32.78
N ALA A 374 37.84 -27.76 -33.27
CA ALA A 374 36.74 -28.13 -34.15
C ALA A 374 37.17 -28.88 -35.44
N PRO A 375 38.30 -28.54 -36.11
CA PRO A 375 38.71 -29.21 -37.34
C PRO A 375 39.12 -30.68 -37.22
N ASP A 376 39.45 -31.17 -36.03
CA ASP A 376 39.91 -32.55 -35.83
C ASP A 376 38.76 -33.48 -35.42
N PRO A 377 38.43 -34.53 -36.19
CA PRO A 377 37.34 -35.45 -35.89
C PRO A 377 37.57 -36.29 -34.62
N LYS A 378 38.81 -36.37 -34.11
CA LYS A 378 39.09 -37.05 -32.84
C LYS A 378 38.54 -36.27 -31.66
N ASN A 379 38.45 -34.95 -31.74
CA ASN A 379 38.00 -34.12 -30.63
C ASN A 379 36.49 -34.20 -30.42
N GLY A 380 36.03 -33.72 -29.26
CA GLY A 380 34.61 -33.62 -28.92
C GLY A 380 34.30 -32.37 -28.13
N VAL A 381 33.14 -31.77 -28.39
CA VAL A 381 32.56 -30.66 -27.64
C VAL A 381 31.32 -31.18 -26.93
N ILE A 382 31.26 -31.00 -25.62
CA ILE A 382 30.14 -31.46 -24.79
C ILE A 382 29.47 -30.25 -24.12
N ILE A 383 28.27 -29.93 -24.56
CA ILE A 383 27.45 -28.85 -23.97
C ILE A 383 26.73 -29.41 -22.73
N THR A 384 26.93 -28.75 -21.59
CA THR A 384 26.36 -29.20 -20.30
C THR A 384 25.36 -28.23 -19.67
N GLY A 385 25.23 -27.01 -20.20
CA GLY A 385 24.31 -25.98 -19.69
C GLY A 385 23.25 -25.59 -20.71
N TYR A 386 22.28 -24.80 -20.28
CA TYR A 386 21.29 -24.22 -21.19
C TYR A 386 21.95 -23.24 -22.15
N SER A 387 21.62 -23.35 -23.44
CA SER A 387 22.19 -22.50 -24.49
C SER A 387 21.10 -21.58 -25.04
N VAL A 388 21.26 -20.27 -24.81
CA VAL A 388 20.34 -19.24 -25.30
C VAL A 388 20.42 -19.14 -26.83
N GLU A 389 19.28 -18.88 -27.47
CA GLU A 389 19.22 -18.65 -28.92
C GLU A 389 20.10 -17.46 -29.34
N GLY A 390 20.75 -17.59 -30.50
CA GLY A 390 21.73 -16.60 -30.97
C GLY A 390 23.15 -16.75 -30.41
N THR A 391 23.42 -17.79 -29.60
CA THR A 391 24.76 -18.08 -29.10
C THR A 391 25.49 -19.16 -29.89
N MET A 392 26.83 -19.16 -29.86
CA MET A 392 27.63 -20.21 -30.50
C MET A 392 27.38 -21.60 -29.90
N ALA A 393 27.14 -21.70 -28.60
CA ALA A 393 26.76 -22.97 -27.97
C ALA A 393 25.44 -23.54 -28.53
N ARG A 394 24.47 -22.68 -28.83
CA ARG A 394 23.23 -23.12 -29.48
C ARG A 394 23.43 -23.47 -30.95
N LEU A 395 24.21 -22.66 -31.68
CA LEU A 395 24.50 -22.90 -33.09
C LEU A 395 25.24 -24.21 -33.32
N ILE A 396 26.26 -24.53 -32.52
CA ILE A 396 27.08 -25.73 -32.75
C ILE A 396 26.29 -27.04 -32.56
N MET A 397 25.21 -27.01 -31.78
CA MET A 397 24.33 -28.15 -31.56
C MET A 397 23.52 -28.54 -32.80
N THR A 398 23.37 -27.65 -33.78
CA THR A 398 22.77 -28.00 -35.08
C THR A 398 23.76 -28.68 -36.03
N GLU A 399 24.97 -28.94 -35.55
CA GLU A 399 26.08 -29.58 -36.27
C GLU A 399 26.41 -28.92 -37.62
N PRO A 400 26.65 -27.59 -37.67
CA PRO A 400 27.00 -26.92 -38.92
C PRO A 400 28.30 -27.49 -39.52
N GLU A 401 28.43 -27.47 -40.84
CA GLU A 401 29.66 -27.95 -41.52
C GLU A 401 30.89 -27.08 -41.21
N SER A 402 30.66 -25.80 -40.96
CA SER A 402 31.68 -24.81 -40.59
C SER A 402 31.13 -23.76 -39.63
N ILE A 403 32.00 -23.19 -38.80
CA ILE A 403 31.69 -22.15 -37.83
C ILE A 403 32.48 -20.89 -38.16
N GLN A 404 31.90 -19.72 -37.90
CA GLN A 404 32.60 -18.45 -38.09
C GLN A 404 33.71 -18.28 -37.04
N ALA A 405 34.90 -17.89 -37.47
CA ALA A 405 36.01 -17.58 -36.59
C ALA A 405 35.86 -16.16 -35.98
N THR A 406 36.10 -16.05 -34.68
CA THR A 406 36.05 -14.78 -33.93
C THR A 406 37.38 -14.50 -33.23
N MET A 407 38.05 -15.53 -32.67
CA MET A 407 39.28 -15.35 -31.89
C MET A 407 40.54 -15.51 -32.76
N THR A 408 40.57 -16.49 -33.65
CA THR A 408 41.72 -16.80 -34.54
C THR A 408 42.00 -15.70 -35.57
N ALA A 409 40.99 -14.95 -36.02
CA ALA A 409 41.18 -13.79 -36.89
C ALA A 409 42.02 -12.66 -36.26
N ARG A 410 42.07 -12.58 -34.92
CA ARG A 410 42.81 -11.53 -34.18
C ARG A 410 44.23 -11.95 -33.78
N GLN A 411 44.53 -13.25 -33.66
CA GLN A 411 45.87 -13.74 -33.26
C GLN A 411 46.89 -13.77 -34.41
N SER A 412 46.46 -13.85 -35.67
CA SER A 412 47.36 -13.97 -36.84
C SER A 412 48.09 -12.69 -37.24
N GLY A 413 47.95 -11.58 -36.51
CA GLY A 413 48.85 -10.42 -36.65
C GLY A 413 48.89 -9.75 -38.02
N VAL A 414 47.89 -9.94 -38.91
CA VAL A 414 47.81 -9.22 -40.19
C VAL A 414 47.30 -7.80 -39.93
N LYS A 415 48.11 -6.99 -39.23
CA LYS A 415 48.04 -5.54 -39.26
C LYS A 415 48.64 -5.08 -40.59
N GLY A 416 47.85 -5.20 -41.65
CA GLY A 416 48.28 -4.77 -42.97
C GLY A 416 47.25 -5.11 -44.03
N MET A 417 46.49 -4.10 -44.43
CA MET A 417 45.71 -4.06 -45.68
C MET A 417 44.37 -4.84 -45.68
N MET A 418 43.34 -4.34 -44.97
CA MET A 418 41.95 -4.59 -45.37
C MET A 418 41.42 -3.37 -46.15
N ARG A 419 41.61 -3.43 -47.48
CA ARG A 419 40.68 -2.81 -48.45
C ARG A 419 39.37 -3.59 -48.39
N GLY A 420 38.25 -2.89 -48.58
CA GLY A 420 36.89 -3.35 -48.27
C GLY A 420 36.50 -4.75 -48.75
N GLY A 421 35.74 -5.43 -47.89
CA GLY A 421 35.17 -6.76 -48.07
C GLY A 421 35.40 -7.62 -46.82
N GLU A 422 34.42 -7.71 -45.92
CA GLU A 422 34.48 -8.58 -44.73
C GLU A 422 34.37 -10.07 -45.13
N GLU A 423 35.47 -10.67 -45.59
CA GLU A 423 35.51 -12.11 -45.83
C GLU A 423 35.66 -12.82 -44.46
N LYS A 424 34.52 -13.31 -43.94
CA LYS A 424 34.45 -14.02 -42.66
C LYS A 424 35.23 -15.34 -42.75
N VAL A 425 36.29 -15.50 -41.96
CA VAL A 425 37.05 -16.75 -41.86
C VAL A 425 36.16 -17.86 -41.30
N MET A 426 36.04 -18.97 -42.02
CA MET A 426 35.23 -20.13 -41.62
C MET A 426 36.13 -21.30 -41.19
N VAL A 427 35.87 -21.88 -40.03
CA VAL A 427 36.56 -23.04 -39.48
C VAL A 427 35.72 -24.29 -39.73
N PRO A 428 36.25 -25.36 -40.36
CA PRO A 428 35.49 -26.59 -40.55
C PRO A 428 35.21 -27.26 -39.20
N ARG A 429 33.97 -27.66 -38.96
CA ARG A 429 33.62 -28.48 -37.80
C ARG A 429 33.67 -29.95 -38.20
N ARG A 430 34.50 -30.73 -37.50
CA ARG A 430 34.69 -32.19 -37.65
C ARG A 430 34.58 -32.91 -36.31
N CYS A 431 34.85 -32.23 -35.19
CA CYS A 431 34.71 -32.77 -33.83
C CYS A 431 33.28 -33.18 -33.45
N THR A 432 33.09 -34.25 -32.67
CA THR A 432 31.75 -34.66 -32.24
C THR A 432 31.12 -33.61 -31.34
N VAL A 433 29.82 -33.31 -31.50
CA VAL A 433 29.08 -32.39 -30.63
C VAL A 433 28.02 -33.19 -29.89
N GLN A 434 27.97 -33.08 -28.56
CA GLN A 434 27.00 -33.78 -27.74
C GLN A 434 26.45 -32.86 -26.65
N GLU A 435 25.22 -33.12 -26.23
CA GLU A 435 24.56 -32.39 -25.15
C GLU A 435 24.19 -33.37 -24.04
N TYR A 436 24.61 -33.04 -22.82
CA TYR A 436 24.14 -33.68 -21.60
C TYR A 436 23.76 -32.59 -20.63
N SER A 437 22.47 -32.26 -20.55
CA SER A 437 22.02 -31.16 -19.70
C SER A 437 22.27 -31.47 -18.23
N PHE A 438 23.21 -30.74 -17.66
CA PHE A 438 23.37 -30.50 -16.23
C PHE A 438 22.93 -29.08 -15.90
N ALA A 439 22.12 -28.41 -16.73
CA ALA A 439 21.59 -27.11 -16.34
C ALA A 439 20.80 -27.26 -15.03
N ALA A 440 21.07 -26.40 -14.06
CA ALA A 440 20.54 -26.54 -12.70
C ALA A 440 19.15 -25.90 -12.57
N HIS A 441 18.26 -26.15 -13.54
CA HIS A 441 16.89 -25.63 -13.49
C HIS A 441 15.94 -26.79 -13.22
N VAL A 442 14.73 -26.46 -12.80
CA VAL A 442 13.64 -27.41 -12.77
C VAL A 442 13.26 -27.85 -14.17
N ASP A 443 13.02 -29.15 -14.32
CA ASP A 443 12.33 -29.65 -15.50
C ASP A 443 10.81 -29.40 -15.42
N GLY A 444 10.07 -29.72 -16.48
CA GLY A 444 8.62 -29.51 -16.52
C GLY A 444 7.83 -30.33 -15.50
N THR A 445 8.38 -31.45 -15.04
CA THR A 445 7.75 -32.31 -14.01
C THR A 445 7.98 -31.71 -12.63
N GLU A 446 9.22 -31.39 -12.30
CA GLU A 446 9.64 -30.79 -11.03
C GLU A 446 8.98 -29.41 -10.82
N ASN A 447 8.90 -28.60 -11.88
CA ASN A 447 8.29 -27.28 -11.84
C ASN A 447 6.77 -27.39 -11.63
N ARG A 448 6.10 -28.32 -12.32
CA ARG A 448 4.68 -28.61 -12.08
C ARG A 448 4.44 -29.04 -10.64
N GLU A 449 5.23 -29.98 -10.12
CA GLU A 449 5.09 -30.47 -8.74
C GLU A 449 5.32 -29.35 -7.73
N PHE A 450 6.25 -28.43 -8.01
CA PHE A 450 6.48 -27.26 -7.16
C PHE A 450 5.28 -26.32 -7.16
N VAL A 451 4.73 -26.01 -8.33
CA VAL A 451 3.51 -25.18 -8.46
C VAL A 451 2.32 -25.82 -7.74
N GLU A 452 2.17 -27.15 -7.82
CA GLU A 452 1.12 -27.89 -7.12
C GLU A 452 1.31 -27.89 -5.59
N GLU A 453 2.55 -28.02 -5.11
CA GLU A 453 2.89 -28.00 -3.67
C GLU A 453 2.73 -26.60 -3.05
N VAL A 454 3.13 -25.54 -3.77
CA VAL A 454 2.91 -24.15 -3.37
C VAL A 454 1.41 -23.82 -3.36
N ASN A 455 0.66 -24.37 -4.32
CA ASN A 455 -0.78 -24.21 -4.47
C ASN A 455 -1.25 -22.75 -4.43
N ALA A 456 -0.49 -21.85 -5.08
CA ALA A 456 -0.84 -20.44 -5.17
C ALA A 456 -2.09 -20.24 -6.05
N PRO A 457 -3.01 -19.32 -5.68
CA PRO A 457 -4.12 -18.89 -6.53
C PRO A 457 -3.68 -18.25 -7.85
N VAL A 458 -2.52 -17.60 -7.86
CA VAL A 458 -1.95 -16.91 -9.02
C VAL A 458 -0.53 -17.40 -9.29
N VAL A 459 -0.23 -17.74 -10.54
CA VAL A 459 1.10 -18.12 -11.03
C VAL A 459 1.48 -17.23 -12.19
N ILE A 460 2.67 -16.63 -12.14
CA ILE A 460 3.25 -15.82 -13.22
C ILE A 460 4.51 -16.53 -13.71
N LEU A 461 4.53 -16.88 -15.00
CA LEU A 461 5.68 -17.51 -15.65
C LEU A 461 6.59 -16.43 -16.22
N VAL A 462 7.87 -16.54 -15.90
CA VAL A 462 8.97 -15.70 -16.40
C VAL A 462 10.14 -16.59 -16.82
N HIS A 463 11.20 -15.99 -17.33
CA HIS A 463 12.47 -16.64 -17.64
C HIS A 463 12.29 -17.94 -18.44
N GLY A 464 11.85 -17.80 -19.68
CA GLY A 464 11.54 -18.92 -20.55
C GLY A 464 11.21 -18.45 -21.96
N GLU A 465 11.61 -19.24 -22.96
CA GLU A 465 11.27 -18.91 -24.36
C GLU A 465 9.75 -18.96 -24.56
N LYS A 466 9.21 -18.00 -25.33
CA LYS A 466 7.78 -17.81 -25.57
C LYS A 466 7.02 -19.12 -25.86
N THR A 467 7.50 -19.95 -26.77
CA THR A 467 6.84 -21.20 -27.16
C THR A 467 6.83 -22.21 -26.01
N ASN A 468 7.97 -22.40 -25.34
CA ASN A 468 8.08 -23.31 -24.20
C ASN A 468 7.25 -22.84 -22.99
N MET A 469 7.27 -21.54 -22.70
CA MET A 469 6.48 -20.93 -21.63
C MET A 469 4.98 -21.08 -21.88
N MET A 470 4.51 -20.84 -23.12
CA MET A 470 3.09 -21.01 -23.49
C MET A 470 2.63 -22.47 -23.42
N ARG A 471 3.50 -23.43 -23.78
CA ARG A 471 3.22 -24.86 -23.61
C ARG A 471 3.10 -25.23 -22.14
N PHE A 472 3.99 -24.72 -21.29
CA PHE A 472 3.95 -24.95 -19.86
C PHE A 472 2.69 -24.34 -19.22
N LYS A 473 2.35 -23.09 -19.56
CA LYS A 473 1.07 -22.46 -19.17
C LYS A 473 -0.14 -23.33 -19.55
N SER A 474 -0.20 -23.81 -20.79
CA SER A 474 -1.29 -24.67 -21.24
C SER A 474 -1.36 -25.98 -20.45
N LYS A 475 -0.20 -26.57 -20.12
CA LYS A 475 -0.13 -27.78 -19.28
C LYS A 475 -0.66 -27.52 -17.87
N LEU A 476 -0.24 -26.42 -17.22
CA LEU A 476 -0.75 -26.05 -15.89
C LEU A 476 -2.26 -25.80 -15.90
N LEU A 477 -2.77 -25.04 -16.88
CA LEU A 477 -4.21 -24.79 -17.02
C LEU A 477 -5.01 -26.09 -17.23
N SER A 478 -4.47 -27.04 -18.00
CA SER A 478 -5.12 -28.35 -18.20
C SER A 478 -5.26 -29.17 -16.92
N LEU A 479 -4.27 -29.10 -16.03
CA LEU A 479 -4.27 -29.80 -14.73
C LEU A 479 -5.18 -29.09 -13.72
N ASN A 480 -5.32 -27.77 -13.84
CA ASN A 480 -6.17 -26.96 -12.99
C ASN A 480 -7.68 -27.11 -13.29
N ALA A 481 -8.07 -27.73 -14.40
CA ALA A 481 -9.46 -27.81 -14.85
C ALA A 481 -10.41 -28.53 -13.87
N HIS A 482 -9.88 -29.40 -13.01
CA HIS A 482 -10.66 -30.14 -12.01
C HIS A 482 -10.71 -29.47 -10.62
N LYS A 483 -9.97 -28.37 -10.40
CA LYS A 483 -9.94 -27.69 -9.11
C LYS A 483 -11.22 -26.88 -8.89
N ALA A 484 -11.75 -26.89 -7.66
CA ALA A 484 -12.93 -26.10 -7.29
C ALA A 484 -12.69 -24.58 -7.45
N VAL A 485 -11.47 -24.12 -7.16
CA VAL A 485 -11.00 -22.77 -7.46
C VAL A 485 -9.81 -22.88 -8.42
N PRO A 486 -9.96 -22.47 -9.69
CA PRO A 486 -8.89 -22.61 -10.68
C PRO A 486 -7.78 -21.59 -10.41
N THR A 487 -6.53 -22.07 -10.41
CA THR A 487 -5.34 -21.21 -10.37
C THR A 487 -5.22 -20.41 -11.67
N LYS A 488 -5.05 -19.09 -11.55
CA LYS A 488 -4.82 -18.18 -12.69
C LYS A 488 -3.34 -18.24 -13.09
N VAL A 489 -3.05 -18.52 -14.36
CA VAL A 489 -1.67 -18.64 -14.87
C VAL A 489 -1.40 -17.58 -15.94
N PHE A 490 -0.40 -16.74 -15.71
CA PHE A 490 0.01 -15.64 -16.59
C PHE A 490 1.40 -15.90 -17.20
N SER A 491 1.67 -15.27 -18.35
CA SER A 491 2.91 -15.41 -19.12
C SER A 491 3.19 -14.11 -19.88
N PRO A 492 3.41 -12.99 -19.15
CA PRO A 492 3.47 -11.66 -19.74
C PRO A 492 4.70 -11.52 -20.64
N ALA A 493 4.54 -10.77 -21.73
CA ALA A 493 5.68 -10.29 -22.52
C ALA A 493 6.41 -9.15 -21.78
N ASN A 494 7.59 -8.80 -22.27
CA ASN A 494 8.28 -7.59 -21.80
C ASN A 494 7.39 -6.34 -22.00
N CYS A 495 7.38 -5.48 -20.98
CA CYS A 495 6.60 -4.27 -20.86
C CYS A 495 5.06 -4.47 -20.83
N GLU A 496 4.58 -5.72 -20.74
CA GLU A 496 3.19 -6.01 -20.48
C GLU A 496 2.89 -5.85 -18.98
N GLU A 497 1.97 -4.94 -18.66
CA GLU A 497 1.51 -4.70 -17.30
C GLU A 497 0.35 -5.65 -16.96
N LEU A 498 0.54 -6.47 -15.92
CA LEU A 498 -0.50 -7.31 -15.34
C LEU A 498 -1.09 -6.62 -14.11
N ARG A 499 -2.42 -6.48 -14.09
CA ARG A 499 -3.17 -5.98 -12.94
C ARG A 499 -3.97 -7.11 -12.32
N ILE A 500 -3.66 -7.44 -11.08
CA ILE A 500 -4.27 -8.58 -10.39
C ILE A 500 -4.93 -8.07 -9.11
N PRO A 501 -6.27 -8.09 -9.02
CA PRO A 501 -6.95 -7.55 -7.85
C PRO A 501 -6.81 -8.51 -6.66
N PHE A 502 -6.34 -7.97 -5.54
CA PHE A 502 -6.26 -8.64 -4.25
C PHE A 502 -7.03 -7.84 -3.21
N ARG A 503 -8.34 -8.12 -3.12
CA ARG A 503 -9.17 -7.61 -2.04
C ARG A 503 -8.87 -8.40 -0.76
N ARG A 504 -8.35 -7.71 0.25
CA ARG A 504 -8.27 -8.23 1.61
C ARG A 504 -9.04 -7.33 2.55
N ASP A 505 -9.75 -7.95 3.48
CA ASP A 505 -10.44 -7.22 4.53
C ASP A 505 -9.43 -6.42 5.35
N LYS A 506 -9.69 -5.12 5.51
CA LYS A 506 -8.88 -4.25 6.36
C LYS A 506 -9.22 -4.54 7.82
N ILE A 507 -8.33 -5.24 8.52
CA ILE A 507 -8.51 -5.58 9.93
C ILE A 507 -7.96 -4.45 10.80
N ALA A 508 -8.84 -3.75 11.51
CA ALA A 508 -8.48 -2.79 12.55
C ALA A 508 -8.53 -3.46 13.93
N LYS A 509 -7.48 -3.28 14.73
CA LYS A 509 -7.46 -3.73 16.13
C LYS A 509 -7.96 -2.64 17.04
N VAL A 510 -8.98 -2.92 17.85
CA VAL A 510 -9.40 -2.00 18.91
C VAL A 510 -8.43 -2.11 20.08
N VAL A 511 -7.90 -0.98 20.54
CA VAL A 511 -6.93 -0.91 21.64
C VAL A 511 -7.32 0.17 22.67
N GLY A 512 -6.72 0.11 23.86
CA GLY A 512 -6.94 1.08 24.93
C GLY A 512 -8.30 0.94 25.62
N GLN A 513 -8.81 2.06 26.16
CA GLN A 513 -10.07 2.10 26.88
C GLN A 513 -11.27 1.73 25.99
N LEU A 514 -11.17 1.99 24.69
CA LEU A 514 -12.22 1.65 23.73
C LEU A 514 -12.46 0.14 23.67
N ALA A 515 -11.41 -0.68 23.80
CA ALA A 515 -11.53 -2.14 23.84
C ALA A 515 -12.31 -2.64 25.07
N ASN A 516 -12.20 -1.93 26.20
CA ASN A 516 -12.91 -2.28 27.44
C ASN A 516 -14.40 -1.91 27.40
N ARG A 517 -14.79 -0.96 26.54
CA ARG A 517 -16.18 -0.51 26.38
C ARG A 517 -16.99 -1.40 25.43
N ILE A 518 -16.32 -2.19 24.60
CA ILE A 518 -16.95 -3.14 23.68
C ILE A 518 -17.30 -4.41 24.45
N GLN A 519 -18.60 -4.75 24.52
CA GLN A 519 -19.02 -6.03 25.07
C GLN A 519 -18.89 -7.08 23.97
N LEU A 520 -18.01 -8.06 24.18
CA LEU A 520 -17.94 -9.23 23.32
C LEU A 520 -19.29 -9.98 23.38
N PRO A 521 -19.88 -10.39 22.23
CA PRO A 521 -21.09 -11.20 22.23
C PRO A 521 -20.88 -12.45 23.08
N THR A 522 -21.62 -12.56 24.19
CA THR A 522 -21.54 -13.73 25.06
C THR A 522 -22.51 -14.79 24.54
N ALA A 523 -22.04 -15.70 23.67
CA ALA A 523 -22.41 -17.13 23.62
C ALA A 523 -22.00 -17.78 22.29
N LEU A 524 -21.17 -18.84 22.37
CA LEU A 524 -21.10 -19.89 21.37
C LEU A 524 -22.39 -20.73 21.43
N PRO A 525 -23.02 -21.10 20.29
CA PRO A 525 -24.08 -22.11 20.30
C PRO A 525 -23.49 -23.46 20.73
N SER A 526 -24.03 -24.05 21.79
CA SER A 526 -23.72 -25.43 22.16
C SER A 526 -24.28 -26.41 21.11
N PRO A 527 -23.63 -27.55 20.82
CA PRO A 527 -24.16 -28.52 19.86
C PRO A 527 -25.43 -29.19 20.42
N PRO A 528 -26.39 -29.57 19.56
CA PRO A 528 -27.65 -30.16 20.02
C PRO A 528 -27.39 -31.55 20.58
N SER A 529 -27.62 -31.73 21.89
CA SER A 529 -27.78 -33.04 22.50
C SER A 529 -29.14 -33.62 22.08
N SER A 530 -29.10 -34.81 21.51
CA SER A 530 -30.25 -35.60 21.10
C SER A 530 -31.13 -35.98 22.28
N GLY A 531 -32.45 -35.78 22.12
CA GLY A 531 -33.52 -36.56 22.76
C GLY A 531 -33.85 -36.19 24.19
N ASP A 532 -34.94 -35.46 24.40
CA ASP A 532 -36.11 -36.05 25.05
C ASP A 532 -37.35 -35.15 24.90
N GLU A 533 -38.45 -35.80 24.56
CA GLU A 533 -39.79 -35.25 24.42
C GLU A 533 -40.35 -34.89 25.79
N ASN A 534 -40.78 -33.64 25.99
CA ASN A 534 -42.05 -33.31 26.66
C ASN A 534 -42.33 -31.81 26.61
N GLY A 535 -43.56 -31.47 26.24
CA GLY A 535 -44.00 -30.11 26.03
C GLY A 535 -44.30 -29.34 27.31
N SER A 536 -43.94 -28.06 27.30
CA SER A 536 -44.69 -26.97 27.95
C SER A 536 -44.19 -25.63 27.40
N ASP A 537 -45.14 -24.72 27.18
CA ASP A 537 -44.96 -23.35 26.69
C ASP A 537 -43.77 -22.59 27.29
N GLU A 538 -42.78 -22.25 26.48
CA GLU A 538 -41.86 -21.14 26.78
C GLU A 538 -41.71 -20.20 25.57
N LYS A 539 -41.94 -18.92 25.86
CA LYS A 539 -41.94 -17.79 24.93
C LYS A 539 -40.61 -17.73 24.17
N LYS A 540 -40.68 -17.75 22.83
CA LYS A 540 -39.58 -17.28 21.97
C LYS A 540 -39.14 -15.88 22.43
N PRO A 541 -37.85 -15.64 22.74
CA PRO A 541 -37.37 -14.30 22.94
C PRO A 541 -37.50 -13.57 21.59
N LYS A 542 -38.22 -12.45 21.60
CA LYS A 542 -38.14 -11.46 20.52
C LYS A 542 -36.73 -10.91 20.57
N ILE A 543 -35.90 -11.25 19.59
CA ILE A 543 -34.66 -10.52 19.32
C ILE A 543 -35.11 -9.15 18.80
N SER A 544 -34.99 -8.12 19.64
CA SER A 544 -35.07 -6.73 19.25
C SER A 544 -33.86 -6.38 18.38
N ASN A 545 -34.11 -5.86 17.18
CA ASN A 545 -33.09 -5.47 16.19
C ASN A 545 -32.36 -4.15 16.52
N ASP A 546 -32.29 -3.70 17.79
CA ASP A 546 -31.95 -2.30 18.09
C ASP A 546 -30.60 -2.03 18.77
N ASP A 547 -29.76 -3.02 19.05
CA ASP A 547 -28.44 -2.77 19.68
C ASP A 547 -27.27 -3.02 18.69
N GLU A 548 -27.24 -2.29 17.58
CA GLU A 548 -25.97 -2.08 16.87
C GLU A 548 -25.06 -1.22 17.77
N GLN A 549 -24.13 -1.86 18.48
CA GLN A 549 -23.17 -1.16 19.33
C GLN A 549 -22.25 -0.28 18.46
N ILE A 550 -22.56 1.01 18.36
CA ILE A 550 -21.74 1.98 17.63
C ILE A 550 -20.41 2.17 18.35
N VAL A 551 -19.32 1.83 17.66
CA VAL A 551 -17.95 2.05 18.15
C VAL A 551 -17.41 3.33 17.52
N SER A 552 -17.23 4.38 18.32
CA SER A 552 -16.62 5.65 17.90
C SER A 552 -15.22 5.81 18.47
N GLY A 553 -14.27 6.20 17.62
CA GLY A 553 -12.87 6.37 18.02
C GLY A 553 -12.04 6.94 16.88
N VAL A 554 -10.75 7.15 17.15
CA VAL A 554 -9.77 7.58 16.16
C VAL A 554 -9.10 6.34 15.56
N LEU A 555 -9.20 6.19 14.24
CA LEU A 555 -8.52 5.14 13.50
C LEU A 555 -7.12 5.62 13.12
N VAL A 556 -6.09 4.99 13.68
CA VAL A 556 -4.69 5.27 13.40
C VAL A 556 -4.15 4.18 12.48
N GLN A 557 -3.56 4.59 11.36
CA GLN A 557 -2.86 3.71 10.44
C GLN A 557 -1.35 3.90 10.60
N ASN A 558 -0.64 2.84 11.02
CA ASN A 558 0.81 2.79 10.99
C ASN A 558 1.24 1.74 9.96
N ASP A 559 1.80 2.19 8.83
CA ASP A 559 1.99 1.39 7.61
C ASP A 559 0.67 0.76 7.12
N PHE A 560 0.53 -0.56 7.29
CA PHE A 560 -0.66 -1.33 6.95
C PHE A 560 -1.43 -1.81 8.18
N LYS A 561 -0.95 -1.48 9.39
CA LYS A 561 -1.63 -1.85 10.64
C LYS A 561 -2.62 -0.76 11.01
N LEU A 562 -3.88 -1.13 11.12
CA LEU A 562 -4.96 -0.26 11.55
C LEU A 562 -5.25 -0.51 13.03
N SER A 563 -5.29 0.55 13.83
CA SER A 563 -5.64 0.50 15.24
C SER A 563 -6.72 1.53 15.53
N LEU A 564 -7.84 1.10 16.11
CA LEU A 564 -8.92 1.97 16.53
C LEU A 564 -8.79 2.21 18.04
N MET A 565 -8.71 3.47 18.46
CA MET A 565 -8.47 3.84 19.85
C MET A 565 -9.29 5.07 20.25
N ALA A 566 -9.46 5.29 21.55
CA ALA A 566 -10.09 6.52 22.02
C ALA A 566 -9.11 7.71 21.88
N PRO A 567 -9.58 8.96 21.73
CA PRO A 567 -8.70 10.12 21.58
C PRO A 567 -7.71 10.30 22.75
N GLU A 568 -8.06 9.83 23.94
CA GLU A 568 -7.21 9.91 25.13
C GLU A 568 -6.02 8.95 25.06
N ASP A 569 -6.18 7.83 24.33
CA ASP A 569 -5.20 6.75 24.21
C ASP A 569 -4.15 7.02 23.10
N LEU A 570 -4.34 8.05 22.27
CA LEU A 570 -3.44 8.41 21.17
C LEU A 570 -1.98 8.61 21.61
N LYS A 571 -1.77 9.22 22.78
CA LYS A 571 -0.43 9.51 23.29
C LYS A 571 0.31 8.24 23.68
N GLU A 572 -0.39 7.28 24.28
CA GLU A 572 0.19 6.03 24.78
C GLU A 572 0.41 5.02 23.65
N TYR A 573 -0.57 4.86 22.76
CA TYR A 573 -0.54 3.80 21.74
C TYR A 573 0.01 4.25 20.37
N ALA A 574 -0.13 5.53 20.02
CA ALA A 574 0.35 6.07 18.74
C ALA A 574 1.51 7.07 18.89
N GLY A 575 1.86 7.48 20.12
CA GLY A 575 2.87 8.52 20.37
C GLY A 575 2.43 9.91 19.89
N LEU A 576 1.15 10.09 19.57
CA LEU A 576 0.58 11.34 19.07
C LEU A 576 -0.02 12.13 20.24
N THR A 577 0.42 13.37 20.42
CA THR A 577 -0.16 14.27 21.42
C THR A 577 -1.39 14.97 20.87
N THR A 578 -2.48 14.92 21.62
CA THR A 578 -3.67 15.73 21.36
C THR A 578 -3.43 17.14 21.89
N THR A 579 -3.80 18.15 21.10
CA THR A 579 -3.72 19.56 21.49
C THR A 579 -5.08 20.18 21.34
N THR A 580 -5.56 20.85 22.39
CA THR A 580 -6.79 21.62 22.36
C THR A 580 -6.44 23.09 22.18
N ILE A 581 -6.97 23.72 21.14
CA ILE A 581 -6.81 25.16 20.93
C ILE A 581 -7.92 25.86 21.71
N GLN A 582 -7.55 26.70 22.68
CA GLN A 582 -8.47 27.65 23.30
C GLN A 582 -8.31 29.02 22.64
N CYS A 583 -9.42 29.55 22.18
CA CYS A 583 -9.52 30.85 21.56
C CYS A 583 -10.05 31.85 22.59
N ARG A 584 -9.45 33.03 22.62
CA ARG A 584 -9.87 34.15 23.48
C ARG A 584 -9.82 35.44 22.69
N GLN A 585 -10.96 36.11 22.59
CA GLN A 585 -11.05 37.46 22.05
C GLN A 585 -11.36 38.44 23.18
N ARG A 586 -10.66 39.58 23.21
CA ARG A 586 -10.95 40.66 24.15
C ARG A 586 -11.54 41.84 23.40
N LEU A 587 -12.59 42.41 23.98
CA LEU A 587 -13.35 43.55 23.47
C LEU A 587 -13.55 44.53 24.63
N THR A 588 -13.60 45.82 24.35
CA THR A 588 -13.90 46.85 25.36
C THR A 588 -15.17 47.56 24.93
N LEU A 589 -16.25 47.43 25.70
CA LEU A 589 -17.50 48.12 25.41
C LEU A 589 -17.64 49.33 26.33
N SER A 590 -17.78 50.52 25.75
CA SER A 590 -17.80 51.78 26.52
C SER A 590 -19.20 52.19 26.99
N ALA A 591 -20.24 51.74 26.29
CA ALA A 591 -21.63 52.23 26.47
C ALA A 591 -22.61 51.14 26.94
N ALA A 592 -22.28 49.87 26.79
CA ALA A 592 -23.18 48.75 27.08
C ALA A 592 -22.96 48.20 28.49
N GLY A 593 -23.97 48.32 29.36
CA GLY A 593 -23.94 47.70 30.69
C GLY A 593 -24.22 46.18 30.68
N PRO A 594 -23.92 45.46 31.77
CA PRO A 594 -24.11 44.00 31.88
C PRO A 594 -25.53 43.53 31.55
N ASP A 595 -26.55 44.29 31.94
CA ASP A 595 -27.96 43.97 31.69
C ASP A 595 -28.33 44.12 30.20
N LEU A 596 -27.73 45.09 29.50
CA LEU A 596 -27.98 45.30 28.08
C LEU A 596 -27.32 44.21 27.23
N ILE A 597 -26.12 43.79 27.65
CA ILE A 597 -25.40 42.65 27.05
C ILE A 597 -26.20 41.37 27.25
N LYS A 598 -26.68 41.11 28.47
CA LYS A 598 -27.56 39.98 28.76
C LYS A 598 -28.81 39.99 27.89
N TRP A 599 -29.51 41.12 27.82
CA TRP A 599 -30.73 41.29 27.03
C TRP A 599 -30.49 40.99 25.54
N ALA A 600 -29.38 41.45 24.98
CA ALA A 600 -29.07 41.26 23.57
C ALA A 600 -28.67 39.82 23.24
N LEU A 601 -27.86 39.19 24.11
CA LEU A 601 -27.50 37.79 23.98
C LEU A 601 -28.73 36.90 24.10
N GLU A 602 -29.62 37.16 25.07
CA GLU A 602 -30.88 36.42 25.19
C GLU A 602 -31.82 36.62 24.00
N GLY A 603 -31.84 37.84 23.45
CA GLY A 603 -32.63 38.16 22.25
C GLY A 603 -32.19 37.41 20.99
N THR A 604 -30.91 37.04 20.89
CA THR A 604 -30.35 36.34 19.72
C THR A 604 -30.26 34.83 19.92
N PHE A 605 -29.83 34.37 21.11
CA PHE A 605 -29.52 32.96 21.37
C PHE A 605 -30.54 32.24 22.27
N GLY A 606 -31.57 32.94 22.76
CA GLY A 606 -32.54 32.37 23.70
C GLY A 606 -32.01 32.36 25.14
N SER A 607 -32.33 31.35 25.93
CA SER A 607 -31.86 31.30 27.32
C SER A 607 -30.34 31.10 27.39
N ILE A 608 -29.63 32.00 28.07
CA ILE A 608 -28.19 31.88 28.36
C ILE A 608 -27.98 31.51 29.84
N THR A 609 -26.93 30.74 30.14
CA THR A 609 -26.60 30.39 31.53
C THR A 609 -25.76 31.50 32.13
N VAL A 610 -26.17 32.03 33.28
CA VAL A 610 -25.46 33.08 33.99
C VAL A 610 -24.73 32.48 35.18
N HIS A 611 -23.41 32.62 35.20
CA HIS A 611 -22.57 32.23 36.32
C HIS A 611 -22.16 33.52 37.06
N GLY A 612 -22.81 33.79 38.19
CA GLY A 612 -22.55 34.93 39.07
C GLY A 612 -22.97 34.62 40.51
N SER A 613 -22.22 35.10 41.50
CA SER A 613 -22.48 34.82 42.92
C SER A 613 -23.72 35.57 43.41
N GLU A 614 -24.87 34.90 43.46
CA GLU A 614 -26.01 35.37 44.26
C GLU A 614 -25.73 35.14 45.76
N THR A 615 -25.83 36.22 46.51
CA THR A 615 -25.79 36.22 47.98
C THR A 615 -27.12 35.70 48.54
N ASN A 616 -27.09 34.58 49.28
CA ASN A 616 -27.64 34.43 50.64
C ASN A 616 -27.81 32.96 51.08
N GLY A 617 -27.40 32.65 52.32
CA GLY A 617 -28.03 31.60 53.12
C GLY A 617 -27.21 30.32 53.38
N VAL A 618 -26.39 30.37 54.45
CA VAL A 618 -26.01 29.27 55.37
C VAL A 618 -26.16 27.83 54.87
N THR A 619 -25.02 27.14 54.69
CA THR A 619 -24.81 25.81 55.28
C THR A 619 -23.30 25.54 55.40
N LYS A 620 -22.81 25.53 56.65
CA LYS A 620 -21.46 25.05 56.99
C LYS A 620 -21.40 23.55 56.74
N LYS A 621 -20.44 23.11 55.92
CA LYS A 621 -19.80 21.80 56.07
C LYS A 621 -18.30 21.93 55.86
N ASP A 622 -17.58 21.49 56.88
CA ASP A 622 -16.13 21.56 57.05
C ASP A 622 -15.36 20.79 55.98
N VAL A 623 -14.36 21.44 55.36
CA VAL A 623 -13.15 20.77 54.84
C VAL A 623 -11.95 21.69 55.09
N LYS A 624 -10.85 21.07 55.56
CA LYS A 624 -9.59 21.68 56.03
C LYS A 624 -8.77 22.33 54.92
N MET A 625 -8.13 23.45 55.27
CA MET A 625 -7.10 24.18 54.49
C MET A 625 -5.78 23.40 54.40
N GLU A 626 -5.17 23.43 53.23
CA GLU A 626 -3.71 23.49 53.06
C GLU A 626 -3.38 24.64 52.10
N ASP A 627 -2.47 25.50 52.54
CA ASP A 627 -2.05 26.74 51.89
C ASP A 627 -0.99 26.49 50.82
N ALA A 628 -1.14 27.12 49.65
CA ALA A 628 -0.10 27.84 48.89
C ALA A 628 -0.53 28.02 47.42
N ASP A 629 -1.06 29.19 47.07
CA ASP A 629 -0.56 30.04 45.98
C ASP A 629 -1.47 31.27 45.84
N GLU A 630 -0.83 32.39 45.56
CA GLU A 630 -1.33 33.77 45.68
C GLU A 630 -2.74 34.00 45.08
N GLU A 631 -3.74 34.19 45.95
CA GLU A 631 -5.08 34.63 45.58
C GLU A 631 -5.04 36.08 45.07
N ILE A 632 -5.12 36.23 43.75
CA ILE A 632 -5.56 37.47 43.11
C ILE A 632 -7.02 37.70 43.52
N ASP A 633 -7.26 38.84 44.19
CA ASP A 633 -8.55 39.38 44.65
C ASP A 633 -9.66 39.21 43.58
N ARG A 634 -10.39 38.09 43.61
CA ARG A 634 -11.53 37.80 42.70
C ARG A 634 -12.72 38.67 43.10
N ARG A 635 -12.71 39.92 42.62
CA ARG A 635 -13.91 40.76 42.61
C ARG A 635 -14.79 40.36 41.43
N ASP A 636 -15.93 39.75 41.75
CA ASP A 636 -17.18 39.65 40.98
C ASP A 636 -17.05 39.67 39.43
N GLU A 637 -16.52 38.59 38.83
CA GLU A 637 -16.60 38.36 37.39
C GLU A 637 -17.94 37.69 37.03
N LEU A 638 -18.78 38.39 36.26
CA LEU A 638 -20.05 37.84 35.76
C LEU A 638 -19.79 37.14 34.42
N THR A 639 -20.11 35.85 34.32
CA THR A 639 -19.89 35.07 33.10
C THR A 639 -21.20 34.62 32.49
N TYR A 640 -21.37 34.85 31.18
CA TYR A 640 -22.49 34.34 30.41
C TYR A 640 -22.03 33.21 29.51
N GLU A 641 -22.61 32.02 29.69
CA GLU A 641 -22.35 30.87 28.85
C GLU A 641 -23.45 30.78 27.78
N VAL A 642 -23.04 30.91 26.52
CA VAL A 642 -23.89 30.89 25.34
C VAL A 642 -23.79 29.52 24.69
N MET A 643 -24.93 28.86 24.50
CA MET A 643 -25.05 27.55 23.84
C MET A 643 -24.18 26.43 24.45
N GLY A 644 -23.75 26.57 25.71
CA GLY A 644 -22.91 25.59 26.42
C GLY A 644 -21.46 25.46 25.89
N SER A 645 -21.02 26.42 25.08
CA SER A 645 -19.76 26.30 24.31
C SER A 645 -18.92 27.57 24.22
N VAL A 646 -19.53 28.75 24.38
CA VAL A 646 -18.85 30.05 24.33
C VAL A 646 -19.11 30.82 25.62
N ASN A 647 -18.05 31.21 26.31
CA ASN A 647 -18.11 31.97 27.56
C ASN A 647 -17.83 33.45 27.31
N VAL A 648 -18.73 34.32 27.76
CA VAL A 648 -18.57 35.78 27.73
C VAL A 648 -18.33 36.25 29.16
N VAL A 649 -17.08 36.54 29.49
CA VAL A 649 -16.64 36.98 30.82
C VAL A 649 -16.61 38.50 30.86
N LEU A 650 -17.41 39.09 31.74
CA LEU A 650 -17.45 40.52 32.00
C LEU A 650 -16.46 40.87 33.11
N LYS A 651 -15.49 41.73 32.78
CA LYS A 651 -14.51 42.25 33.75
C LYS A 651 -14.85 43.66 34.21
N PRO A 652 -14.35 44.08 35.39
CA PRO A 652 -14.45 45.47 35.83
C PRO A 652 -13.91 46.43 34.76
N GLN A 653 -14.52 47.61 34.61
CA GLN A 653 -14.14 48.67 33.64
C GLN A 653 -14.60 48.45 32.17
N GLY A 654 -15.49 47.50 31.90
CA GLY A 654 -16.10 47.33 30.56
C GLY A 654 -15.26 46.49 29.59
N GLU A 655 -14.22 45.81 30.08
CA GLU A 655 -13.49 44.79 29.32
C GLU A 655 -14.31 43.49 29.31
N ILE A 656 -14.48 42.90 28.13
CA ILE A 656 -15.19 41.65 27.89
C ILE A 656 -14.23 40.66 27.25
N ALA A 657 -14.17 39.46 27.79
CA ALA A 657 -13.45 38.36 27.18
C ALA A 657 -14.43 37.30 26.68
N VAL A 658 -14.40 37.02 25.38
CA VAL A 658 -15.11 35.89 24.77
C VAL A 658 -14.12 34.73 24.67
N GLU A 659 -14.42 33.61 25.32
CA GLU A 659 -13.53 32.44 25.46
C GLU A 659 -14.26 31.18 24.98
N TRP A 660 -13.63 30.40 24.11
CA TRP A 660 -14.19 29.15 23.59
C TRP A 660 -13.09 28.17 23.16
N GLN A 661 -13.45 26.89 23.04
CA GLN A 661 -12.58 25.89 22.42
C GLN A 661 -12.70 25.99 20.89
N GLY A 662 -11.59 26.23 20.20
CA GLY A 662 -11.54 26.41 18.75
C GLY A 662 -11.97 25.15 17.99
N ASN A 663 -13.08 25.27 17.27
CA ASN A 663 -13.58 24.29 16.31
C ASN A 663 -14.67 24.95 15.45
N VAL A 664 -14.95 24.40 14.27
CA VAL A 664 -15.85 24.99 13.27
C VAL A 664 -17.22 25.39 13.85
N HIS A 665 -17.76 24.60 14.77
CA HIS A 665 -19.06 24.89 15.40
C HIS A 665 -18.96 26.04 16.40
N ASN A 666 -18.05 25.94 17.36
CA ASN A 666 -17.87 26.95 18.40
C ASN A 666 -17.37 28.29 17.84
N ASP A 667 -16.54 28.27 16.80
CA ASP A 667 -16.07 29.48 16.10
C ASP A 667 -17.25 30.24 15.50
N SER A 668 -18.20 29.54 14.87
CA SER A 668 -19.41 30.16 14.31
C SER A 668 -20.31 30.79 15.38
N ILE A 669 -20.41 30.15 16.55
CA ILE A 669 -21.17 30.69 17.69
C ILE A 669 -20.43 31.90 18.27
N ALA A 670 -19.11 31.82 18.42
CA ALA A 670 -18.29 32.91 18.93
C ALA A 670 -18.35 34.15 18.01
N ASP A 671 -18.31 33.96 16.69
CA ASP A 671 -18.47 35.05 15.71
C ASP A 671 -19.83 35.73 15.83
N ALA A 672 -20.90 34.94 15.99
CA ALA A 672 -22.24 35.47 16.21
C ALA A 672 -22.34 36.24 17.54
N VAL A 673 -21.75 35.71 18.62
CA VAL A 673 -21.68 36.38 19.92
C VAL A 673 -20.93 37.71 19.82
N MET A 674 -19.78 37.73 19.14
CA MET A 674 -19.00 38.94 18.91
C MET A 674 -19.77 39.98 18.09
N ALA A 675 -20.47 39.55 17.03
CA ALA A 675 -21.31 40.43 16.22
C ALA A 675 -22.43 41.09 17.06
N VAL A 676 -23.08 40.32 17.94
CA VAL A 676 -24.09 40.84 18.87
C VAL A 676 -23.46 41.88 19.81
N LEU A 677 -22.33 41.55 20.45
CA LEU A 677 -21.65 42.46 21.38
C LEU A 677 -21.27 43.80 20.73
N LEU A 678 -20.71 43.77 19.51
CA LEU A 678 -20.35 44.97 18.75
C LEU A 678 -21.60 45.77 18.34
N THR A 679 -22.68 45.09 17.97
CA THR A 679 -23.95 45.75 17.63
C THR A 679 -24.56 46.46 18.84
N VAL A 680 -24.50 45.85 20.02
CA VAL A 680 -25.02 46.42 21.26
C VAL A 680 -24.33 47.74 21.62
N GLU A 681 -23.00 47.82 21.45
CA GLU A 681 -22.27 49.06 21.69
C GLU A 681 -22.71 50.20 20.76
N SER A 682 -23.02 49.89 19.51
CA SER A 682 -23.53 50.86 18.53
C SER A 682 -25.03 51.20 18.67
N SER A 683 -25.74 50.55 19.60
CA SER A 683 -27.20 50.71 19.75
C SER A 683 -27.57 52.07 20.36
N PRO A 684 -28.64 52.75 19.86
CA PRO A 684 -29.19 53.96 20.48
C PRO A 684 -29.54 53.79 21.96
N ALA A 685 -29.85 52.57 22.41
CA ALA A 685 -30.12 52.25 23.81
C ALA A 685 -28.86 52.36 24.69
N ALA A 686 -27.71 51.93 24.18
CA ALA A 686 -26.42 52.07 24.86
C ALA A 686 -26.00 53.55 24.95
N VAL A 687 -26.22 54.33 23.88
CA VAL A 687 -25.98 55.79 23.85
C VAL A 687 -26.90 56.55 24.82
N LYS A 688 -28.13 56.07 25.03
CA LYS A 688 -29.10 56.66 25.97
C LYS A 688 -28.78 56.32 27.43
N GLN A 689 -28.21 55.15 27.70
CA GLN A 689 -27.69 54.80 29.03
C GLN A 689 -26.41 55.58 29.36
N SER A 690 -25.51 55.80 28.39
CA SER A 690 -24.26 56.55 28.60
C SER A 690 -24.44 58.08 28.67
N SER A 691 -25.59 58.62 28.26
CA SER A 691 -25.91 60.07 28.29
C SER A 691 -26.59 60.57 29.57
N ARG A 692 -26.73 59.76 30.62
CA ARG A 692 -27.20 60.24 31.93
C ARG A 692 -26.10 61.03 32.65
N SER A 693 -26.19 62.35 32.65
CA SER A 693 -25.39 63.26 33.50
C SER A 693 -26.28 64.01 34.50
N HIS A 694 -25.93 63.85 35.79
CA HIS A 694 -26.03 64.71 36.97
C HIS A 694 -27.26 65.61 37.22
N SER A 695 -27.69 65.61 38.49
CA SER A 695 -28.80 66.40 39.02
C SER A 695 -28.46 67.90 39.13
N HIS A 696 -29.29 68.75 38.54
CA HIS A 696 -29.45 70.13 39.01
C HIS A 696 -30.93 70.54 39.10
N SER A 697 -31.19 71.28 40.16
CA SER A 697 -32.46 71.69 40.74
C SER A 697 -33.11 72.90 40.05
N ARG A 698 -34.46 72.84 40.00
CA ARG A 698 -35.47 73.93 39.94
C ARG A 698 -35.43 74.97 38.80
N GLY A 699 -36.54 75.06 38.08
CA GLY A 699 -36.96 76.25 37.33
C GLY A 699 -38.23 75.98 36.51
N GLN A 700 -39.25 76.83 36.65
CA GLN A 700 -40.63 76.65 36.19
C GLN A 700 -40.86 76.64 34.67
N ASP A 701 -42.04 76.10 34.31
CA ASP A 701 -42.88 76.36 33.13
C ASP A 701 -42.49 75.77 31.76
N SER A 702 -43.03 74.58 31.48
CA SER A 702 -44.19 74.48 30.58
C SER A 702 -44.82 73.09 30.72
N LYS A 703 -46.14 73.02 30.97
CA LYS A 703 -46.91 71.79 30.76
C LYS A 703 -46.94 71.51 29.25
N ARG A 704 -45.89 70.86 28.72
CA ARG A 704 -46.00 70.13 27.44
C ARG A 704 -46.91 68.94 27.68
N ARG A 705 -48.22 69.12 27.44
CA ARG A 705 -49.16 68.01 27.23
C ARG A 705 -48.54 67.11 26.17
N ASN A 706 -48.31 65.83 26.51
CA ASN A 706 -47.90 64.83 25.53
C ASN A 706 -48.94 64.77 24.41
N LEU A 707 -48.54 65.09 23.18
CA LEU A 707 -49.39 65.01 21.98
C LEU A 707 -49.87 63.58 21.68
N HIS A 708 -49.35 62.58 22.41
CA HIS A 708 -49.69 61.15 22.30
C HIS A 708 -50.48 60.60 23.51
N ALA A 709 -51.00 61.46 24.40
CA ALA A 709 -51.71 60.99 25.59
C ALA A 709 -53.12 60.42 25.29
N HIS A 710 -53.70 60.75 24.14
CA HIS A 710 -55.03 60.30 23.69
C HIS A 710 -54.94 59.74 22.28
N LEU A 711 -54.36 58.54 22.12
CA LEU A 711 -54.32 57.82 20.85
C LEU A 711 -55.65 57.10 20.61
N SER A 712 -56.16 57.21 19.40
CA SER A 712 -57.30 56.41 18.92
C SER A 712 -56.94 54.92 18.90
N PRO A 713 -57.92 54.00 19.04
CA PRO A 713 -57.64 52.57 18.96
C PRO A 713 -56.97 52.14 17.65
N GLN A 714 -57.25 52.83 16.55
CA GLN A 714 -56.62 52.61 15.24
C GLN A 714 -55.13 52.97 15.25
N GLU A 715 -54.75 54.07 15.91
CA GLU A 715 -53.34 54.47 16.05
C GLU A 715 -52.56 53.54 17.00
N ARG A 716 -53.22 53.00 18.04
CA ARG A 716 -52.62 51.99 18.93
C ARG A 716 -52.35 50.69 18.19
N LEU A 717 -53.32 50.22 17.39
CA LEU A 717 -53.15 49.06 16.54
C LEU A 717 -52.03 49.25 15.51
N SER A 718 -51.98 50.40 14.85
CA SER A 718 -50.91 50.71 13.89
C SER A 718 -49.52 50.67 14.53
N ARG A 719 -49.36 51.17 15.76
CA ARG A 719 -48.09 51.08 16.49
C ARG A 719 -47.71 49.66 16.87
N LEU A 720 -48.69 48.84 17.24
CA LEU A 720 -48.45 47.42 17.50
C LEU A 720 -48.02 46.69 16.22
N CYS A 721 -48.66 46.96 15.07
CA CYS A 721 -48.24 46.41 13.78
C CYS A 721 -46.81 46.83 13.42
N MET A 722 -46.47 48.12 13.54
CA MET A 722 -45.09 48.59 13.32
C MET A 722 -44.07 47.86 14.22
N PHE A 723 -44.42 47.62 15.48
CA PHE A 723 -43.55 46.89 16.41
C PHE A 723 -43.34 45.43 15.98
N LEU A 724 -44.42 44.75 15.56
CA LEU A 724 -44.36 43.37 15.08
C LEU A 724 -43.62 43.27 13.73
N GLU A 725 -43.88 44.17 12.79
CA GLU A 725 -43.19 44.26 11.49
C GLU A 725 -41.68 44.45 11.66
N SER A 726 -41.23 45.22 12.66
CA SER A 726 -39.80 45.38 12.94
C SER A 726 -39.10 44.08 13.39
N HIS A 727 -39.83 43.16 14.00
CA HIS A 727 -39.29 41.89 14.51
C HIS A 727 -39.45 40.72 13.53
N PHE A 728 -40.47 40.77 12.68
CA PHE A 728 -40.85 39.66 11.78
C PHE A 728 -40.73 40.00 10.28
N GLY A 729 -40.50 41.26 9.93
CA GLY A 729 -40.38 41.75 8.54
C GLY A 729 -41.54 42.68 8.14
N GLY A 730 -41.28 43.62 7.23
CA GLY A 730 -42.21 44.71 6.88
C GLY A 730 -43.58 44.28 6.34
N ASP A 731 -43.69 43.09 5.74
CA ASP A 731 -44.94 42.54 5.19
C ASP A 731 -45.47 41.33 5.99
N ALA A 732 -44.93 41.10 7.19
CA ALA A 732 -45.20 39.87 7.95
C ALA A 732 -46.55 39.89 8.70
N VAL A 733 -47.20 41.05 8.84
CA VAL A 733 -48.37 41.23 9.70
C VAL A 733 -49.60 41.57 8.85
N THR A 734 -50.67 40.77 8.97
CA THR A 734 -51.93 40.99 8.23
C THR A 734 -53.14 40.97 9.17
N PRO A 735 -54.12 41.88 9.03
CA PRO A 735 -55.33 41.85 9.86
C PRO A 735 -56.23 40.65 9.55
N ILE A 736 -56.78 40.03 10.59
CA ILE A 736 -57.76 38.92 10.46
C ILE A 736 -59.16 39.52 10.33
N GLU A 737 -59.83 39.28 9.20
CA GLU A 737 -61.17 39.84 8.93
C GLU A 737 -62.31 39.13 9.68
N LYS A 738 -62.14 37.85 10.06
CA LYS A 738 -63.19 37.03 10.68
C LYS A 738 -62.94 36.81 12.17
N PRO A 739 -63.94 37.05 13.05
CA PRO A 739 -63.77 36.86 14.49
C PRO A 739 -63.76 35.38 14.90
N LYS A 740 -63.17 35.08 16.05
CA LYS A 740 -63.17 33.74 16.66
C LYS A 740 -64.57 33.47 17.26
N LEU A 741 -65.32 32.54 16.66
CA LEU A 741 -66.62 32.11 17.19
C LEU A 741 -66.44 31.00 18.24
N ALA A 742 -67.32 30.98 19.24
CA ALA A 742 -67.36 29.90 20.23
C ALA A 742 -67.68 28.55 19.57
N ALA A 743 -66.99 27.49 19.99
CA ALA A 743 -67.08 26.15 19.39
C ALA A 743 -68.52 25.60 19.36
N ASP A 744 -69.34 25.96 20.34
CA ASP A 744 -70.73 25.52 20.48
C ASP A 744 -71.67 26.07 19.39
N LEU A 745 -71.30 27.18 18.73
CA LEU A 745 -72.05 27.75 17.60
C LEU A 745 -71.71 27.06 16.27
N ILE A 746 -70.59 26.34 16.23
CA ILE A 746 -70.09 25.65 15.04
C ILE A 746 -70.63 24.21 15.01
N SER A 747 -70.90 23.58 16.15
CA SER A 747 -71.46 22.23 16.25
C SER A 747 -73.00 22.21 16.22
N GLY A 748 -73.59 21.95 15.05
CA GLY A 748 -75.03 21.75 14.88
C GLY A 748 -75.33 20.79 13.72
N ASP A 749 -76.41 20.02 13.88
CA ASP A 749 -76.84 18.84 13.10
C ASP A 749 -76.86 19.04 11.56
N GLU A 750 -76.45 18.01 10.81
CA GLU A 750 -76.14 18.01 9.35
C GLU A 750 -77.37 18.07 8.41
N GLY A 751 -78.32 18.97 8.68
CA GLY A 751 -79.56 19.05 7.90
C GLY A 751 -79.59 20.08 6.76
N ASP A 752 -78.89 21.22 6.88
CA ASP A 752 -79.02 22.32 5.92
C ASP A 752 -77.80 23.27 5.94
N GLU A 753 -76.83 23.00 5.06
CA GLU A 753 -75.53 23.68 4.99
C GLU A 753 -75.67 25.19 4.72
N ILE A 754 -76.67 25.59 3.92
CA ILE A 754 -76.94 27.00 3.59
C ILE A 754 -77.49 27.75 4.81
N ALA A 755 -78.35 27.11 5.61
CA ALA A 755 -78.87 27.71 6.84
C ALA A 755 -77.78 27.86 7.91
N ARG A 756 -76.85 26.89 7.99
CA ARG A 756 -75.68 26.94 8.88
C ARG A 756 -74.74 28.08 8.51
N GLN A 757 -74.44 28.26 7.23
CA GLN A 757 -73.58 29.35 6.76
C GLN A 757 -74.21 30.73 6.98
N LYS A 758 -75.54 30.87 6.81
CA LYS A 758 -76.26 32.11 7.18
C LYS A 758 -76.22 32.39 8.68
N LYS A 759 -76.36 31.35 9.53
CA LYS A 759 -76.23 31.49 10.99
C LYS A 759 -74.83 31.91 11.41
N ILE A 760 -73.80 31.31 10.82
CA ILE A 760 -72.39 31.64 11.08
C ILE A 760 -72.11 33.08 10.63
N ALA A 761 -72.52 33.48 9.42
CA ALA A 761 -72.35 34.85 8.94
C ALA A 761 -73.07 35.89 9.82
N ALA A 762 -74.28 35.58 10.28
CA ALA A 762 -75.01 36.46 11.22
C ALA A 762 -74.33 36.55 12.59
N ALA A 763 -73.72 35.46 13.07
CA ALA A 763 -72.94 35.44 14.29
C ALA A 763 -71.61 36.20 14.15
N GLU A 764 -70.92 36.09 13.00
CA GLU A 764 -69.70 36.85 12.69
C GLU A 764 -69.96 38.35 12.67
N VAL A 765 -71.05 38.81 12.03
CA VAL A 765 -71.43 40.22 12.01
C VAL A 765 -71.73 40.74 13.42
N ARG A 766 -72.50 39.98 14.21
CA ARG A 766 -72.83 40.35 15.58
C ARG A 766 -71.60 40.42 16.49
N GLU A 767 -70.65 39.53 16.28
CA GLU A 767 -69.40 39.49 17.05
C GLU A 767 -68.44 40.61 16.65
N LEU A 768 -68.36 40.95 15.36
CA LEU A 768 -67.63 42.13 14.89
C LEU A 768 -68.20 43.42 15.48
N GLU A 769 -69.53 43.56 15.51
CA GLU A 769 -70.18 44.71 16.15
C GLU A 769 -69.85 44.80 17.66
N ARG A 770 -69.74 43.66 18.35
CA ARG A 770 -69.31 43.60 19.77
C ARG A 770 -67.87 44.07 19.95
N LEU A 771 -66.95 43.54 19.12
CA LEU A 771 -65.52 43.90 19.18
C LEU A 771 -65.30 45.38 18.84
N HIS A 772 -66.00 45.91 17.85
CA HIS A 772 -66.00 47.34 17.53
C HIS A 772 -66.57 48.18 18.68
N GLY A 773 -67.60 47.68 19.37
CA GLY A 773 -68.14 48.29 20.59
C GLY A 773 -67.15 48.34 21.76
N LEU A 774 -66.18 47.42 21.81
CA LEU A 774 -65.07 47.40 22.78
C LEU A 774 -63.85 48.21 22.33
N GLY A 775 -63.94 48.90 21.18
CA GLY A 775 -62.85 49.70 20.63
C GLY A 775 -61.77 48.88 19.91
N ILE A 776 -61.99 47.59 19.65
CA ILE A 776 -61.06 46.71 18.93
C ILE A 776 -61.34 46.82 17.42
N PRO A 777 -60.44 47.39 16.58
CA PRO A 777 -60.74 47.63 15.15
C PRO A 777 -60.83 46.35 14.31
N VAL A 778 -60.03 45.34 14.65
CA VAL A 778 -59.96 44.05 13.94
C VAL A 778 -59.88 42.90 14.95
N PRO A 779 -60.52 41.74 14.69
CA PRO A 779 -60.51 40.61 15.64
C PRO A 779 -59.13 40.06 16.01
N GLY A 780 -58.16 40.12 15.09
CA GLY A 780 -56.83 39.55 15.31
C GLY A 780 -55.82 39.98 14.26
N LEU A 781 -54.58 39.53 14.43
CA LEU A 781 -53.45 39.72 13.52
C LEU A 781 -52.85 38.36 13.15
N GLU A 782 -52.55 38.15 11.89
CA GLU A 782 -51.79 36.99 11.40
C GLU A 782 -50.34 37.42 11.15
N VAL A 783 -49.40 36.74 11.82
CA VAL A 783 -47.95 36.92 11.69
C VAL A 783 -47.38 35.77 10.87
N LYS A 784 -46.82 36.09 9.71
CA LYS A 784 -46.27 35.11 8.75
C LYS A 784 -44.78 35.32 8.54
N VAL A 785 -44.00 34.28 8.77
CA VAL A 785 -42.57 34.22 8.45
C VAL A 785 -42.32 32.95 7.64
N GLU A 786 -42.01 33.12 6.35
CA GLU A 786 -41.86 32.02 5.38
C GLU A 786 -43.10 31.11 5.31
N LYS A 787 -42.98 29.86 5.81
CA LYS A 787 -44.05 28.85 5.87
C LYS A 787 -44.76 28.79 7.23
N LEU A 788 -44.27 29.54 8.22
CA LEU A 788 -44.83 29.57 9.57
C LEU A 788 -45.87 30.68 9.69
N VAL A 789 -47.03 30.35 10.26
CA VAL A 789 -48.15 31.28 10.44
C VAL A 789 -48.60 31.18 11.90
N ALA A 790 -48.70 32.34 12.56
CA ALA A 790 -49.26 32.48 13.90
C ALA A 790 -50.41 33.49 13.89
N LYS A 791 -51.51 33.18 14.59
CA LYS A 791 -52.66 34.06 14.74
C LYS A 791 -52.72 34.62 16.16
N VAL A 792 -52.83 35.93 16.26
CA VAL A 792 -52.87 36.68 17.53
C VAL A 792 -54.27 37.27 17.67
N TRP A 793 -55.03 36.82 18.66
CA TRP A 793 -56.38 37.32 18.92
C TRP A 793 -56.33 38.54 19.84
N LEU A 794 -56.80 39.70 19.38
CA LEU A 794 -56.52 40.99 20.04
C LEU A 794 -57.32 41.22 21.34
N GLU A 795 -58.40 40.48 21.56
CA GLU A 795 -59.19 40.54 22.80
C GLU A 795 -58.48 39.85 23.98
N SER A 796 -57.93 38.64 23.75
CA SER A 796 -57.29 37.83 24.80
C SER A 796 -55.76 37.85 24.75
N LEU A 797 -55.17 38.41 23.68
CA LEU A 797 -53.75 38.30 23.33
C LEU A 797 -53.26 36.85 23.17
N GLU A 798 -54.17 35.92 22.94
CA GLU A 798 -53.85 34.51 22.73
C GLU A 798 -53.17 34.30 21.37
N VAL A 799 -52.05 33.56 21.36
CA VAL A 799 -51.33 33.19 20.14
C VAL A 799 -51.56 31.73 19.78
N GLU A 800 -52.09 31.51 18.58
CA GLU A 800 -52.30 30.19 17.98
C GLU A 800 -51.28 29.95 16.88
N CYS A 801 -50.48 28.89 17.02
CA CYS A 801 -49.56 28.45 15.97
C CYS A 801 -49.34 26.93 16.07
N ALA A 802 -49.18 26.28 14.92
CA ALA A 802 -48.89 24.84 14.83
C ALA A 802 -47.49 24.47 15.38
N THR A 803 -46.55 25.43 15.39
CA THR A 803 -45.18 25.21 15.86
C THR A 803 -44.96 25.88 17.21
N ARG A 804 -44.60 25.10 18.23
CA ARG A 804 -44.46 25.58 19.61
C ARG A 804 -43.39 26.66 19.76
N SER A 805 -42.21 26.49 19.15
CA SER A 805 -41.13 27.49 19.22
C SER A 805 -41.50 28.82 18.56
N PHE A 806 -42.24 28.79 17.45
CA PHE A 806 -42.71 30.02 16.79
C PHE A 806 -43.85 30.68 17.58
N LYS A 807 -44.76 29.88 18.17
CA LYS A 807 -45.77 30.36 19.12
C LYS A 807 -45.14 31.15 20.26
N ASP A 808 -44.16 30.55 20.94
CA ASP A 808 -43.52 31.14 22.12
C ASP A 808 -42.77 32.44 21.74
N ARG A 809 -42.12 32.46 20.58
CA ARG A 809 -41.48 33.67 20.04
C ARG A 809 -42.49 34.79 19.73
N VAL A 810 -43.58 34.49 19.03
CA VAL A 810 -44.61 35.49 18.68
C VAL A 810 -45.29 36.01 19.94
N GLN A 811 -45.62 35.13 20.89
CA GLN A 811 -46.23 35.49 22.16
C GLN A 811 -45.34 36.45 22.97
N ALA A 812 -44.05 36.14 23.12
CA ALA A 812 -43.12 36.99 23.84
C ALA A 812 -42.98 38.40 23.21
N VAL A 813 -43.01 38.49 21.87
CA VAL A 813 -42.93 39.78 21.16
C VAL A 813 -44.25 40.55 21.26
N VAL A 814 -45.40 39.89 21.19
CA VAL A 814 -46.73 40.51 21.35
C VAL A 814 -46.91 41.06 22.76
N GLU A 815 -46.63 40.28 23.80
CA GLU A 815 -46.73 40.71 25.20
C GLU A 815 -45.88 41.97 25.45
N ARG A 816 -44.63 41.97 24.97
CA ARG A 816 -43.76 43.15 25.03
C ARG A 816 -44.27 44.33 24.21
N GLY A 817 -44.84 44.08 23.02
CA GLY A 817 -45.44 45.12 22.18
C GLY A 817 -46.60 45.82 22.89
N VAL A 818 -47.43 45.07 23.61
CA VAL A 818 -48.55 45.61 24.40
C VAL A 818 -48.06 46.44 25.58
N GLU A 819 -47.05 45.98 26.32
CA GLU A 819 -46.46 46.74 27.43
C GLU A 819 -45.91 48.11 26.98
N VAL A 820 -45.32 48.17 25.78
CA VAL A 820 -44.74 49.39 25.23
C VAL A 820 -45.83 50.38 24.74
N VAL A 821 -46.99 49.90 24.29
CA VAL A 821 -48.02 50.71 23.62
C VAL A 821 -49.10 51.28 24.59
N ARG A 822 -49.02 51.01 25.92
CA ARG A 822 -50.11 51.24 26.92
C ARG A 822 -51.28 50.24 26.69
N PRO A 823 -52.28 50.07 27.59
CA PRO A 823 -53.38 49.14 27.36
C PRO A 823 -54.01 49.41 25.99
N LEU A 824 -53.96 48.39 25.12
CA LEU A 824 -54.46 48.50 23.74
C LEU A 824 -55.93 48.97 23.75
N TRP A 825 -56.70 48.55 24.75
CA TRP A 825 -58.12 48.82 24.94
C TRP A 825 -58.32 49.29 26.40
N GLU A 826 -59.06 50.39 26.65
CA GLU A 826 -59.39 50.92 27.99
C GLU A 826 -60.87 50.68 28.31
#